data_AF-A0A6A5BHF2-F1
#
_entry.id   AF-A0A6A5BHF2-F1
#
_cell.length_a   1.000
_cell.length_b   1.000
_cell.length_c   1.000
_cell.angle_alpha   90.00
_cell.angle_beta   90.00
_cell.angle_gamma   90.00
#
_symmetry.space_group_name_H-M   'P 1'
#
loop_
_entity.id
_entity.type
_entity.pdbx_description
1 polymer ?
#
loop_
_entity_poly.entity_id
_entity_poly.type
_entity_poly.pdbx_seq_one_letter_code
_entity_poly.pdbx_strand_id
1 'polypeptide(L)'
;MDPNNNNTNNSSSTSIVGGINNGGNEGKEDPEKMVLSLTKTAFETLERDFQEVINELAGKDHLENFRIEYEKLHRTLLRCHENEKRLMKKCEELTQQIVANAIKIQTALNLTKEDQNTIAILKKEIDKAWKLVNASHEKEAKAKETIQKLTKEISELTKLANQGNNTTTVQDTSAPELEKVKKELAKERELKTSQIIQLNNELSNTQLIINDLNQDKKKLNAVIETLNEQLNDTKLKLEQTIKQKEKSEKELKESKQLLAAKTQDVFKKEAEIKKEQSRFTDSEKTIKEMDSQIATLHKRIDQYKAVIEQDEKERSGLIAEVSRLKANDDKFNIERKLLENKIKEKAVENEKEEVERSKEALNQEIIRLNKIIEEINQQKEQQTEAGEKLKAERNYLSKSLVIMRKEKTKKQDNIKILEGNQKVLKAEIVAERKQTEKYRQLTYTLEKERERYSTSASEAEVKYRQALEEVRIKSVELNELQKKIVELQEKLKQQQSLYESVRSERNAKSKALIAAHEEAEEMKKQFKVMEQQIVQLKEEITSREKALVDETYNARQILKKKEKMKEEIKLLEEKQKEQDRIIKAHESENYRLTQIIKQADNERRKQQKDYDAVVSERDVLGTQLIRRNDEIALLYEKIQLQNSTLDKGAVQYRERLEDIKILKLKIKDLTRQLQVLKKHIFKVREFQRENHELKRQLLEERNKVKALSEELQNPMNVHRWRKLEGSDPTQYELVLKTQTLQKRLIAKTEEVMEKDLIIQEKEEMNKKLKAILARQPGPEVAEQLNIYQETLRKKNSQIQSLASELNFLQYKDKQQEYEKERLARELKETKKKFLQTKKEFYLEKERSQNLEESASENFKVTPPETRIHLGGGFSLS
;
A
#
# COMPACT_ATOMS: atom_id res chain seq x y z
N MET A 1 -45.55 -48.67 36.60
CA MET A 1 -46.83 -47.96 36.55
C MET A 1 -46.69 -46.90 35.47
N ASP A 2 -47.47 -47.03 34.41
CA ASP A 2 -47.57 -46.05 33.33
C ASP A 2 -48.43 -44.83 33.79
N PRO A 3 -48.68 -43.84 32.93
CA PRO A 3 -47.69 -42.90 32.42
C PRO A 3 -48.18 -41.44 32.57
N ASN A 4 -47.36 -40.43 32.26
CA ASN A 4 -47.90 -39.19 31.66
C ASN A 4 -46.85 -38.33 30.94
N ASN A 5 -46.82 -38.53 29.62
CA ASN A 5 -46.82 -37.52 28.56
C ASN A 5 -46.79 -36.04 29.01
N ASN A 6 -45.78 -35.28 28.54
CA ASN A 6 -46.05 -34.03 27.83
C ASN A 6 -44.85 -33.56 27.00
N ASN A 7 -44.99 -33.69 25.68
CA ASN A 7 -44.14 -33.07 24.67
C ASN A 7 -44.49 -31.57 24.56
N THR A 8 -43.52 -30.67 24.73
CA THR A 8 -43.62 -29.28 24.22
C THR A 8 -42.29 -28.82 23.62
N ASN A 9 -42.08 -29.19 22.35
CA ASN A 9 -41.10 -28.51 21.50
C ASN A 9 -41.51 -27.04 21.35
N ASN A 10 -40.62 -26.11 21.68
CA ASN A 10 -40.85 -24.69 21.49
C ASN A 10 -39.70 -24.07 20.67
N SER A 11 -39.69 -24.38 19.37
CA SER A 11 -38.80 -23.80 18.37
C SER A 11 -39.48 -22.61 17.69
N SER A 12 -39.39 -21.43 18.30
CA SER A 12 -39.86 -20.17 17.73
C SER A 12 -38.89 -19.62 16.67
N SER A 13 -38.84 -20.31 15.53
CA SER A 13 -38.16 -19.86 14.31
C SER A 13 -38.87 -18.64 13.73
N THR A 14 -38.48 -17.42 14.14
CA THR A 14 -39.03 -16.19 13.55
C THR A 14 -38.42 -15.95 12.17
N SER A 15 -39.04 -16.53 11.14
CA SER A 15 -38.77 -16.24 9.74
C SER A 15 -39.24 -14.82 9.39
N ILE A 16 -38.31 -13.87 9.38
CA ILE A 16 -38.55 -12.54 8.80
C ILE A 16 -38.60 -12.69 7.28
N VAL A 17 -39.82 -12.90 6.76
CA VAL A 17 -40.14 -12.79 5.34
C VAL A 17 -40.07 -11.31 4.97
N GLY A 18 -38.91 -10.87 4.49
CA GLY A 18 -38.73 -9.57 3.85
C GLY A 18 -39.48 -9.56 2.51
N GLY A 19 -40.77 -9.20 2.54
CA GLY A 19 -41.60 -9.13 1.35
C GLY A 19 -41.04 -8.14 0.33
N ILE A 20 -40.67 -8.65 -0.84
CA ILE A 20 -40.37 -7.83 -2.02
C ILE A 20 -41.70 -7.20 -2.45
N ASN A 21 -41.93 -5.97 -2.02
CA ASN A 21 -43.13 -5.24 -2.36
C ASN A 21 -42.94 -4.64 -3.76
N ASN A 22 -43.49 -5.29 -4.78
CA ASN A 22 -43.56 -4.75 -6.15
C ASN A 22 -44.44 -3.50 -6.17
N GLY A 23 -43.84 -2.35 -5.90
CA GLY A 23 -44.45 -1.04 -6.16
C GLY A 23 -44.65 -0.85 -7.65
N GLY A 24 -45.85 -0.42 -8.04
CA GLY A 24 -46.26 -0.33 -9.45
C GLY A 24 -45.37 0.59 -10.28
N ASN A 25 -45.06 0.15 -11.50
CA ASN A 25 -44.44 0.96 -12.54
C ASN A 25 -45.48 1.96 -13.13
N GLU A 26 -45.88 2.94 -12.33
CA GLU A 26 -46.56 4.14 -12.84
C GLU A 26 -45.50 5.08 -13.42
N GLY A 27 -45.62 5.37 -14.72
CA GLY A 27 -44.76 6.33 -15.41
C GLY A 27 -45.00 7.76 -14.92
N LYS A 28 -44.33 8.13 -13.83
CA LYS A 28 -44.13 9.53 -13.45
C LYS A 28 -42.88 10.03 -14.13
N GLU A 29 -43.05 10.67 -15.28
CA GLU A 29 -42.01 11.53 -15.83
C GLU A 29 -41.65 12.60 -14.79
N ASP A 30 -40.35 12.91 -14.65
CA ASP A 30 -39.88 13.90 -13.68
C ASP A 30 -40.62 15.24 -13.87
N PRO A 31 -41.22 15.83 -12.82
CA PRO A 31 -41.84 17.15 -12.94
C PRO A 31 -40.83 18.22 -13.39
N GLU A 32 -39.55 18.07 -13.10
CA GLU A 32 -38.48 18.93 -13.62
C GLU A 32 -38.35 18.86 -15.16
N LYS A 33 -38.47 17.67 -15.77
CA LYS A 33 -38.44 17.52 -17.24
C LYS A 33 -39.67 18.11 -17.92
N MET A 34 -40.83 17.97 -17.29
CA MET A 34 -42.07 18.54 -17.82
C MET A 34 -42.03 20.08 -17.84
N VAL A 35 -41.50 20.70 -16.78
CA VAL A 35 -41.26 22.16 -16.72
C VAL A 35 -40.25 22.61 -17.78
N LEU A 36 -39.15 21.87 -17.98
CA LEU A 36 -38.13 22.22 -19.00
C LEU A 36 -38.66 22.17 -20.45
N SER A 37 -39.63 21.28 -20.72
CA SER A 37 -40.31 21.18 -22.01
C SER A 37 -41.24 22.39 -22.25
N LEU A 38 -41.96 22.80 -21.21
CA LEU A 38 -42.86 23.96 -21.23
C LEU A 38 -42.11 25.30 -21.37
N THR A 39 -40.95 25.47 -20.72
CA THR A 39 -40.15 26.70 -20.87
C THR A 39 -39.49 26.81 -22.24
N LYS A 40 -39.04 25.68 -22.83
CA LYS A 40 -38.45 25.68 -24.18
C LYS A 40 -39.48 26.06 -25.26
N THR A 41 -40.68 25.48 -25.20
CA THR A 41 -41.76 25.80 -26.14
C THR A 41 -42.27 27.24 -25.98
N ALA A 42 -42.31 27.77 -24.76
CA ALA A 42 -42.63 29.17 -24.52
C ALA A 42 -41.56 30.14 -25.08
N PHE A 43 -40.28 29.78 -25.00
CA PHE A 43 -39.19 30.59 -25.58
C PHE A 43 -39.23 30.61 -27.11
N GLU A 44 -39.44 29.45 -27.74
CA GLU A 44 -39.56 29.31 -29.20
C GLU A 44 -40.72 30.14 -29.79
N THR A 45 -41.86 30.24 -29.09
CA THR A 45 -42.94 31.16 -29.48
C THR A 45 -42.55 32.62 -29.34
N LEU A 46 -41.86 33.00 -28.25
CA LEU A 46 -41.48 34.38 -27.99
C LEU A 46 -40.40 34.90 -28.96
N GLU A 47 -39.55 34.00 -29.47
CA GLU A 47 -38.55 34.29 -30.50
C GLU A 47 -39.18 34.46 -31.89
N ARG A 48 -40.22 33.70 -32.22
CA ARG A 48 -41.03 33.91 -33.44
C ARG A 48 -41.76 35.26 -33.40
N ASP A 49 -42.45 35.54 -32.30
CA ASP A 49 -43.23 36.76 -32.13
C ASP A 49 -42.31 38.01 -32.17
N PHE A 50 -41.09 37.92 -31.62
CA PHE A 50 -40.05 38.95 -31.78
C PHE A 50 -39.68 39.19 -33.26
N GLN A 51 -39.48 38.12 -34.03
CA GLN A 51 -39.11 38.23 -35.44
C GLN A 51 -40.24 38.86 -36.29
N GLU A 52 -41.50 38.56 -35.97
CA GLU A 52 -42.67 39.20 -36.59
C GLU A 52 -42.68 40.72 -36.30
N VAL A 53 -42.49 41.12 -35.04
CA VAL A 53 -42.43 42.56 -34.65
C VAL A 53 -41.25 43.30 -35.30
N ILE A 54 -40.06 42.69 -35.40
CA ILE A 54 -38.92 43.30 -36.11
C ILE A 54 -39.23 43.50 -37.60
N ASN A 55 -39.89 42.53 -38.24
CA ASN A 55 -40.29 42.64 -39.65
C ASN A 55 -41.35 43.74 -39.86
N GLU A 56 -42.27 43.96 -38.91
CA GLU A 56 -43.26 45.06 -38.99
C GLU A 56 -42.69 46.46 -38.72
N LEU A 57 -41.57 46.53 -37.98
CA LEU A 57 -40.83 47.77 -37.72
C LEU A 57 -39.85 48.14 -38.86
N ALA A 58 -39.41 47.15 -39.64
CA ALA A 58 -38.53 47.38 -40.78
C ALA A 58 -39.20 48.27 -41.85
N GLY A 59 -38.54 49.39 -42.20
CA GLY A 59 -39.03 50.33 -43.22
C GLY A 59 -39.83 51.53 -42.68
N LYS A 60 -39.91 51.73 -41.37
CA LYS A 60 -40.52 52.92 -40.74
C LYS A 60 -39.46 53.75 -40.02
N ASP A 61 -38.82 54.69 -40.72
CA ASP A 61 -37.68 55.49 -40.22
C ASP A 61 -37.93 56.16 -38.84
N HIS A 62 -39.16 56.59 -38.56
CA HIS A 62 -39.53 57.22 -37.29
C HIS A 62 -39.60 56.24 -36.09
N LEU A 63 -39.49 54.93 -36.31
CA LEU A 63 -39.52 53.87 -35.28
C LEU A 63 -38.18 53.14 -35.12
N GLU A 64 -37.14 53.48 -35.89
CA GLU A 64 -35.85 52.78 -35.85
C GLU A 64 -35.21 52.82 -34.45
N ASN A 65 -35.37 53.92 -33.70
CA ASN A 65 -34.92 54.01 -32.30
C ASN A 65 -35.64 52.99 -31.39
N PHE A 66 -36.95 52.77 -31.59
CA PHE A 66 -37.71 51.77 -30.83
C PHE A 66 -37.26 50.35 -31.20
N ARG A 67 -37.03 50.09 -32.50
CA ARG A 67 -36.48 48.82 -32.99
C ARG A 67 -35.10 48.53 -32.36
N ILE A 68 -34.21 49.51 -32.29
CA ILE A 68 -32.88 49.34 -31.67
C ILE A 68 -32.98 48.97 -30.17
N GLU A 69 -33.87 49.62 -29.40
CA GLU A 69 -34.08 49.25 -27.99
C GLU A 69 -34.78 47.89 -27.82
N TYR A 70 -35.70 47.54 -28.72
CA TYR A 70 -36.36 46.23 -28.73
C TYR A 70 -35.38 45.10 -29.08
N GLU A 71 -34.48 45.29 -30.05
CA GLU A 71 -33.36 44.37 -30.33
C GLU A 71 -32.42 44.22 -29.13
N LYS A 72 -32.10 45.30 -28.39
CA LYS A 72 -31.28 45.23 -27.16
C LYS A 72 -31.98 44.43 -26.05
N LEU A 73 -33.29 44.61 -25.88
CA LEU A 73 -34.09 43.86 -24.93
C LEU A 73 -34.08 42.36 -25.26
N HIS A 74 -34.30 42.00 -26.53
CA HIS A 74 -34.26 40.60 -26.97
C HIS A 74 -32.86 39.96 -26.84
N ARG A 75 -31.76 40.68 -27.17
CA ARG A 75 -30.39 40.20 -26.89
C ARG A 75 -30.14 39.96 -25.40
N THR A 76 -30.76 40.77 -24.53
CA THR A 76 -30.67 40.60 -23.08
C THR A 76 -31.48 39.38 -22.63
N LEU A 77 -32.67 39.17 -23.17
CA LEU A 77 -33.53 38.00 -22.93
C LEU A 77 -32.84 36.69 -23.37
N LEU A 78 -32.26 36.65 -24.58
CA LEU A 78 -31.45 35.53 -25.07
C LEU A 78 -30.31 35.19 -24.09
N ARG A 79 -29.56 36.20 -23.65
CA ARG A 79 -28.47 36.02 -22.68
C ARG A 79 -28.98 35.51 -21.32
N CYS A 80 -30.15 35.96 -20.87
CA CYS A 80 -30.79 35.45 -19.65
C CYS A 80 -31.19 33.98 -19.81
N HIS A 81 -31.81 33.60 -20.92
CA HIS A 81 -32.21 32.22 -21.19
C HIS A 81 -31.00 31.27 -21.36
N GLU A 82 -29.91 31.71 -22.01
CA GLU A 82 -28.67 30.94 -22.04
C GLU A 82 -28.08 30.72 -20.64
N ASN A 83 -28.10 31.75 -19.78
CA ASN A 83 -27.63 31.64 -18.41
C ASN A 83 -28.51 30.70 -17.57
N GLU A 84 -29.82 30.82 -17.70
CA GLU A 84 -30.82 29.92 -17.09
C GLU A 84 -30.57 28.46 -17.50
N LYS A 85 -30.38 28.19 -18.80
CA LYS A 85 -30.06 26.86 -19.33
C LYS A 85 -28.75 26.29 -18.77
N ARG A 86 -27.73 27.13 -18.58
CA ARG A 86 -26.46 26.74 -17.93
C ARG A 86 -26.66 26.45 -16.43
N LEU A 87 -27.45 27.26 -15.75
CA LEU A 87 -27.83 27.08 -14.33
C LEU A 87 -28.62 25.78 -14.14
N MET A 88 -29.64 25.52 -14.95
CA MET A 88 -30.43 24.29 -14.92
C MET A 88 -29.57 23.05 -15.13
N LYS A 89 -28.70 23.04 -16.15
CA LYS A 89 -27.73 21.95 -16.34
C LYS A 89 -26.81 21.77 -15.13
N LYS A 90 -26.39 22.87 -14.48
CA LYS A 90 -25.57 22.81 -13.27
C LYS A 90 -26.36 22.25 -12.07
N CYS A 91 -27.64 22.56 -11.94
CA CYS A 91 -28.55 21.96 -10.96
C CYS A 91 -28.71 20.46 -11.22
N GLU A 92 -28.97 20.02 -12.46
CA GLU A 92 -29.03 18.60 -12.83
C GLU A 92 -27.73 17.85 -12.48
N GLU A 93 -26.57 18.41 -12.82
CA GLU A 93 -25.25 17.85 -12.46
C GLU A 93 -25.06 17.74 -10.94
N LEU A 94 -25.48 18.75 -10.18
CA LEU A 94 -25.40 18.75 -8.71
C LEU A 94 -26.37 17.75 -8.09
N THR A 95 -27.61 17.66 -8.58
CA THR A 95 -28.60 16.67 -8.15
C THR A 95 -28.10 15.24 -8.41
N GLN A 96 -27.53 14.96 -9.58
CA GLN A 96 -26.89 13.67 -9.88
C GLN A 96 -25.71 13.37 -8.93
N GLN A 97 -24.88 14.37 -8.62
CA GLN A 97 -23.78 14.20 -7.65
C GLN A 97 -24.29 13.97 -6.22
N ILE A 98 -25.38 14.64 -5.81
CA ILE A 98 -26.03 14.43 -4.50
C ILE A 98 -26.57 12.99 -4.41
N VAL A 99 -27.28 12.50 -5.43
CA VAL A 99 -27.78 11.12 -5.49
C VAL A 99 -26.64 10.11 -5.46
N ALA A 100 -25.59 10.31 -6.27
CA ALA A 100 -24.41 9.44 -6.28
C ALA A 100 -23.68 9.42 -4.92
N ASN A 101 -23.59 10.57 -4.24
CA ASN A 101 -22.99 10.65 -2.91
C ASN A 101 -23.88 10.04 -1.82
N ALA A 102 -25.21 10.18 -1.92
CA ALA A 102 -26.15 9.50 -1.04
C ALA A 102 -26.02 7.98 -1.13
N ILE A 103 -25.92 7.42 -2.35
CA ILE A 103 -25.66 5.99 -2.57
C ILE A 103 -24.33 5.57 -1.93
N LYS A 104 -23.24 6.33 -2.13
CA LYS A 104 -21.93 6.05 -1.50
C LYS A 104 -22.00 6.06 0.03
N ILE A 105 -22.66 7.06 0.62
CA ILE A 105 -22.88 7.16 2.06
C ILE A 105 -23.67 5.93 2.56
N GLN A 106 -24.71 5.52 1.85
CA GLN A 106 -25.52 4.36 2.23
C GLN A 106 -24.73 3.05 2.14
N THR A 107 -23.86 2.87 1.14
CA THR A 107 -22.94 1.73 1.09
C THR A 107 -21.90 1.74 2.22
N ALA A 108 -21.35 2.91 2.57
CA ALA A 108 -20.40 3.06 3.68
C ALA A 108 -21.06 2.79 5.05
N LEU A 109 -22.32 3.22 5.23
CA LEU A 109 -23.11 2.92 6.43
C LEU A 109 -23.43 1.42 6.57
N ASN A 110 -23.67 0.71 5.46
CA ASN A 110 -23.88 -0.73 5.50
C ASN A 110 -22.59 -1.49 5.85
N LEU A 111 -21.46 -1.15 5.21
CA LEU A 111 -20.14 -1.68 5.58
C LEU A 111 -19.81 -1.42 7.06
N THR A 112 -20.09 -0.21 7.56
CA THR A 112 -19.86 0.12 8.99
C THR A 112 -20.72 -0.74 9.94
N LYS A 113 -21.95 -1.10 9.54
CA LYS A 113 -22.81 -2.02 10.33
C LYS A 113 -22.28 -3.46 10.30
N GLU A 114 -21.79 -3.92 9.16
CA GLU A 114 -21.15 -5.24 9.02
C GLU A 114 -19.86 -5.32 9.85
N ASP A 115 -19.01 -4.29 9.81
CA ASP A 115 -17.83 -4.16 10.67
C ASP A 115 -18.22 -4.16 12.16
N GLN A 116 -19.24 -3.41 12.57
CA GLN A 116 -19.72 -3.41 13.96
C GLN A 116 -20.20 -4.80 14.41
N ASN A 117 -20.92 -5.54 13.56
CA ASN A 117 -21.32 -6.92 13.84
C ASN A 117 -20.11 -7.84 13.97
N THR A 118 -19.12 -7.72 13.09
CA THR A 118 -17.90 -8.52 13.12
C THR A 118 -17.06 -8.23 14.37
N ILE A 119 -16.92 -6.95 14.74
CA ILE A 119 -16.30 -6.52 15.99
C ILE A 119 -17.05 -7.08 17.22
N ALA A 120 -18.39 -7.12 17.19
CA ALA A 120 -19.18 -7.68 18.28
C ALA A 120 -18.99 -9.21 18.43
N ILE A 121 -18.80 -9.94 17.32
CA ILE A 121 -18.45 -11.37 17.33
C ILE A 121 -17.05 -11.56 17.92
N LEU A 122 -16.04 -10.84 17.41
CA LEU A 122 -14.66 -10.93 17.87
C LEU A 122 -14.52 -10.56 19.36
N LYS A 123 -15.27 -9.55 19.86
CA LYS A 123 -15.33 -9.24 21.29
C LYS A 123 -15.87 -10.40 22.13
N LYS A 124 -16.93 -11.08 21.68
CA LYS A 124 -17.46 -12.27 22.36
C LYS A 124 -16.46 -13.44 22.36
N GLU A 125 -15.62 -13.56 21.34
CA GLU A 125 -14.56 -14.59 21.30
C GLU A 125 -13.39 -14.24 22.22
N ILE A 126 -12.98 -12.97 22.28
CA ILE A 126 -12.00 -12.48 23.25
C ILE A 126 -12.50 -12.70 24.69
N ASP A 127 -13.77 -12.40 25.00
CA ASP A 127 -14.35 -12.66 26.32
C ASP A 127 -14.37 -14.15 26.69
N LYS A 128 -14.62 -15.04 25.71
CA LYS A 128 -14.52 -16.50 25.91
C LYS A 128 -13.08 -16.92 26.19
N ALA A 129 -12.11 -16.43 25.42
CA ALA A 129 -10.70 -16.71 25.62
C ALA A 129 -10.21 -16.21 26.99
N TRP A 130 -10.59 -15.00 27.39
CA TRP A 130 -10.30 -14.44 28.72
C TRP A 130 -10.90 -15.27 29.86
N LYS A 131 -12.13 -15.77 29.72
CA LYS A 131 -12.75 -16.68 30.70
C LYS A 131 -12.00 -18.02 30.79
N LEU A 132 -11.52 -18.57 29.67
CA LEU A 132 -10.70 -19.78 29.66
C LEU A 132 -9.33 -19.57 30.32
N VAL A 133 -8.67 -18.44 30.06
CA VAL A 133 -7.41 -18.06 30.71
C VAL A 133 -7.60 -17.87 32.23
N ASN A 134 -8.64 -17.15 32.64
CA ASN A 134 -8.96 -16.99 34.07
C ASN A 134 -9.26 -18.33 34.75
N ALA A 135 -10.04 -19.22 34.12
CA ALA A 135 -10.29 -20.56 34.64
C ALA A 135 -9.00 -21.42 34.70
N SER A 136 -8.05 -21.21 33.79
CA SER A 136 -6.73 -21.85 33.84
C SER A 136 -5.89 -21.32 35.00
N HIS A 137 -5.80 -20.00 35.18
CA HIS A 137 -5.08 -19.39 36.30
C HIS A 137 -5.71 -19.69 37.66
N GLU A 138 -7.04 -19.83 37.75
CA GLU A 138 -7.69 -20.24 39.00
C GLU A 138 -7.37 -21.70 39.36
N LYS A 139 -7.30 -22.61 38.36
CA LYS A 139 -6.80 -23.98 38.53
C LYS A 139 -5.33 -23.99 38.94
N GLU A 140 -4.50 -23.16 38.31
CA GLU A 140 -3.08 -23.01 38.61
C GLU A 140 -2.85 -22.46 40.03
N ALA A 141 -3.64 -21.48 40.46
CA ALA A 141 -3.61 -20.93 41.81
C ALA A 141 -3.99 -21.99 42.86
N LYS A 142 -5.07 -22.75 42.62
CA LYS A 142 -5.47 -23.89 43.47
C LYS A 142 -4.39 -24.96 43.53
N ALA A 143 -3.74 -25.29 42.41
CA ALA A 143 -2.61 -26.21 42.37
C ALA A 143 -1.39 -25.69 43.12
N LYS A 144 -1.08 -24.40 43.05
CA LYS A 144 -0.02 -23.76 43.84
C LYS A 144 -0.34 -23.75 45.33
N GLU A 145 -1.60 -23.55 45.71
CA GLU A 145 -2.04 -23.61 47.10
C GLU A 145 -1.97 -25.03 47.67
N THR A 146 -2.37 -26.06 46.90
CA THR A 146 -2.20 -27.47 47.33
C THR A 146 -0.73 -27.87 47.42
N ILE A 147 0.11 -27.46 46.45
CA ILE A 147 1.57 -27.66 46.54
C ILE A 147 2.13 -26.98 47.80
N GLN A 148 1.73 -25.75 48.13
CA GLN A 148 2.18 -25.09 49.35
C GLN A 148 1.72 -25.79 50.64
N LYS A 149 0.48 -26.31 50.69
CA LYS A 149 -0.02 -27.11 51.81
C LYS A 149 0.79 -28.40 51.97
N LEU A 150 0.97 -29.16 50.89
CA LEU A 150 1.79 -30.38 50.87
C LEU A 150 3.26 -30.09 51.24
N THR A 151 3.82 -28.95 50.79
CA THR A 151 5.19 -28.55 51.16
C THR A 151 5.31 -28.22 52.65
N LYS A 152 4.28 -27.60 53.25
CA LYS A 152 4.21 -27.38 54.71
C LYS A 152 4.08 -28.70 55.46
N GLU A 153 3.16 -29.57 55.07
CA GLU A 153 3.01 -30.91 55.67
C GLU A 153 4.30 -31.73 55.57
N ILE A 154 4.97 -31.72 54.41
CA ILE A 154 6.30 -32.35 54.25
C ILE A 154 7.31 -31.72 55.20
N SER A 155 7.32 -30.39 55.37
CA SER A 155 8.24 -29.71 56.31
C SER A 155 7.95 -30.02 57.78
N GLU A 156 6.68 -30.23 58.14
CA GLU A 156 6.22 -30.56 59.49
C GLU A 156 6.49 -32.04 59.81
N LEU A 157 6.22 -32.95 58.86
CA LEU A 157 6.59 -34.36 58.93
C LEU A 157 8.12 -34.55 58.96
N THR A 158 8.88 -33.75 58.21
CA THR A 158 10.35 -33.77 58.25
C THR A 158 10.88 -33.26 59.60
N LYS A 159 10.22 -32.27 60.23
CA LYS A 159 10.56 -31.84 61.60
C LYS A 159 10.24 -32.91 62.64
N LEU A 160 9.08 -33.57 62.54
CA LEU A 160 8.70 -34.68 63.42
C LEU A 160 9.64 -35.88 63.27
N ALA A 161 10.02 -36.24 62.03
CA ALA A 161 11.02 -37.27 61.76
C ALA A 161 12.41 -36.95 62.35
N ASN A 162 12.80 -35.67 62.33
CA ASN A 162 14.08 -35.20 62.87
C ASN A 162 14.08 -34.93 64.39
N GLN A 163 12.94 -35.08 65.09
CA GLN A 163 12.83 -34.91 66.56
C GLN A 163 12.27 -36.14 67.29
N GLY A 164 12.11 -37.27 66.60
CA GLY A 164 11.32 -38.42 67.07
C GLY A 164 12.07 -39.72 67.33
N ASN A 165 13.32 -39.69 67.78
CA ASN A 165 14.07 -40.91 68.11
C ASN A 165 14.76 -40.82 69.48
N ASN A 166 13.97 -40.90 70.57
CA ASN A 166 14.42 -41.43 71.86
C ASN A 166 13.28 -41.67 72.87
N THR A 167 13.39 -42.80 73.58
CA THR A 167 12.82 -43.13 74.90
C THR A 167 11.33 -43.50 75.04
N THR A 168 11.05 -44.76 74.72
CA THR A 168 10.56 -45.83 75.63
C THR A 168 9.76 -45.48 76.91
N THR A 169 8.60 -46.14 77.05
CA THR A 169 7.98 -46.75 78.27
C THR A 169 7.61 -45.93 79.51
N VAL A 170 6.36 -46.12 79.96
CA VAL A 170 5.84 -46.44 81.33
C VAL A 170 4.34 -46.10 81.31
N GLN A 171 3.47 -47.09 81.06
CA GLN A 171 2.72 -47.87 82.06
C GLN A 171 1.65 -47.11 82.86
N ASP A 172 0.40 -47.50 82.56
CA ASP A 172 -0.72 -47.73 83.49
C ASP A 172 -1.29 -46.57 84.32
N THR A 173 -2.40 -45.97 83.84
CA THR A 173 -3.62 -45.70 84.65
C THR A 173 -4.82 -45.15 83.81
N SER A 174 -5.40 -45.92 82.86
CA SER A 174 -6.77 -45.65 82.32
C SER A 174 -7.31 -46.73 81.35
N ALA A 175 -7.46 -47.98 81.82
CA ALA A 175 -7.97 -49.10 81.01
C ALA A 175 -9.29 -48.86 80.21
N PRO A 176 -10.32 -48.12 80.69
CA PRO A 176 -11.56 -47.93 79.92
C PRO A 176 -11.49 -46.84 78.83
N GLU A 177 -10.46 -45.99 78.82
CA GLU A 177 -10.26 -44.99 77.75
C GLU A 177 -9.50 -45.59 76.57
N LEU A 178 -8.53 -46.47 76.85
CA LEU A 178 -7.76 -47.21 75.85
C LEU A 178 -8.63 -48.06 74.91
N GLU A 179 -9.75 -48.62 75.37
CA GLU A 179 -10.67 -49.40 74.52
C GLU A 179 -11.40 -48.54 73.48
N LYS A 180 -11.74 -47.28 73.83
CA LYS A 180 -12.31 -46.30 72.89
C LYS A 180 -11.26 -45.80 71.91
N VAL A 181 -10.11 -45.37 72.43
CA VAL A 181 -8.97 -44.91 71.62
C VAL A 181 -8.52 -46.00 70.65
N LYS A 182 -8.52 -47.28 71.04
CA LYS A 182 -8.20 -48.41 70.15
C LYS A 182 -9.24 -48.62 69.04
N LYS A 183 -10.52 -48.37 69.28
CA LYS A 183 -11.58 -48.43 68.24
C LYS A 183 -11.56 -47.20 67.31
N GLU A 184 -11.22 -46.03 67.84
CA GLU A 184 -11.04 -44.80 67.05
C GLU A 184 -9.78 -44.91 66.18
N LEU A 185 -8.64 -45.31 66.74
CA LEU A 185 -7.40 -45.62 66.00
C LEU A 185 -7.58 -46.75 64.97
N ALA A 186 -8.44 -47.74 65.23
CA ALA A 186 -8.75 -48.78 64.24
C ALA A 186 -9.50 -48.19 63.03
N LYS A 187 -10.51 -47.33 63.27
CA LYS A 187 -11.24 -46.62 62.20
C LYS A 187 -10.35 -45.61 61.47
N GLU A 188 -9.52 -44.86 62.18
CA GLU A 188 -8.54 -43.97 61.56
C GLU A 188 -7.54 -44.76 60.72
N ARG A 189 -7.02 -45.90 61.20
CA ARG A 189 -6.13 -46.76 60.43
C ARG A 189 -6.80 -47.29 59.17
N GLU A 190 -8.08 -47.67 59.22
CA GLU A 190 -8.83 -48.15 58.06
C GLU A 190 -9.12 -47.04 57.04
N LEU A 191 -9.48 -45.84 57.51
CA LEU A 191 -9.58 -44.62 56.69
C LEU A 191 -8.24 -44.23 56.06
N LYS A 192 -7.15 -44.24 56.83
CA LYS A 192 -5.80 -43.92 56.35
C LYS A 192 -5.28 -44.96 55.37
N THR A 193 -5.59 -46.23 55.58
CA THR A 193 -5.25 -47.31 54.63
C THR A 193 -6.02 -47.14 53.33
N SER A 194 -7.30 -46.77 53.40
CA SER A 194 -8.13 -46.45 52.22
C SER A 194 -7.60 -45.20 51.46
N GLN A 195 -7.19 -44.15 52.20
CA GLN A 195 -6.53 -42.98 51.62
C GLN A 195 -5.18 -43.33 50.97
N ILE A 196 -4.37 -44.20 51.58
CA ILE A 196 -3.11 -44.69 51.01
C ILE A 196 -3.36 -45.47 49.70
N ILE A 197 -4.40 -46.31 49.65
CA ILE A 197 -4.77 -47.03 48.41
C ILE A 197 -5.22 -46.05 47.31
N GLN A 198 -6.02 -45.04 47.65
CA GLN A 198 -6.42 -43.99 46.69
C GLN A 198 -5.20 -43.19 46.19
N LEU A 199 -4.35 -42.72 47.10
CA LEU A 199 -3.13 -41.98 46.76
C LEU A 199 -2.15 -42.82 45.93
N ASN A 200 -2.02 -44.13 46.19
CA ASN A 200 -1.20 -45.03 45.37
C ASN A 200 -1.78 -45.22 43.95
N ASN A 201 -3.10 -45.26 43.81
CA ASN A 201 -3.75 -45.32 42.50
C ASN A 201 -3.60 -43.99 41.74
N GLU A 202 -3.73 -42.85 42.41
CA GLU A 202 -3.47 -41.53 41.84
C GLU A 202 -1.99 -41.37 41.45
N LEU A 203 -1.06 -41.82 42.31
CA LEU A 203 0.37 -41.83 42.02
C LEU A 203 0.68 -42.69 40.79
N SER A 204 0.12 -43.90 40.70
CA SER A 204 0.24 -44.78 39.52
C SER A 204 -0.28 -44.11 38.24
N ASN A 205 -1.46 -43.47 38.31
CA ASN A 205 -2.04 -42.74 37.17
C ASN A 205 -1.19 -41.54 36.76
N THR A 206 -0.67 -40.75 37.71
CA THR A 206 0.25 -39.64 37.39
C THR A 206 1.58 -40.15 36.83
N GLN A 207 2.09 -41.30 37.28
CA GLN A 207 3.30 -41.91 36.75
C GLN A 207 3.12 -42.36 35.29
N LEU A 208 1.94 -42.88 34.92
CA LEU A 208 1.58 -43.18 33.53
C LEU A 208 1.55 -41.91 32.68
N ILE A 209 0.85 -40.86 33.12
CA ILE A 209 0.79 -39.57 32.42
C ILE A 209 2.19 -38.94 32.25
N ILE A 210 3.05 -39.04 33.27
CA ILE A 210 4.44 -38.58 33.21
C ILE A 210 5.25 -39.39 32.19
N ASN A 211 5.02 -40.71 32.09
CA ASN A 211 5.69 -41.54 31.08
C ASN A 211 5.24 -41.19 29.65
N ASP A 212 3.95 -40.99 29.42
CA ASP A 212 3.40 -40.59 28.12
C ASP A 212 3.95 -39.21 27.69
N LEU A 213 3.92 -38.22 28.59
CA LEU A 213 4.49 -36.89 28.35
C LEU A 213 6.00 -36.93 28.09
N ASN A 214 6.74 -37.81 28.76
CA ASN A 214 8.17 -38.02 28.49
C ASN A 214 8.41 -38.70 27.14
N GLN A 215 7.52 -39.61 26.72
CA GLN A 215 7.61 -40.24 25.40
C GLN A 215 7.32 -39.24 24.29
N ASP A 216 6.31 -38.38 24.45
CA ASP A 216 5.99 -37.32 23.50
C ASP A 216 7.07 -36.23 23.46
N LYS A 217 7.66 -35.87 24.60
CA LYS A 217 8.85 -35.00 24.65
C LYS A 217 10.02 -35.60 23.86
N LYS A 218 10.26 -36.91 23.94
CA LYS A 218 11.29 -37.58 23.13
C LYS A 218 10.97 -37.52 21.63
N LYS A 219 9.72 -37.76 21.22
CA LYS A 219 9.28 -37.61 19.82
C LYS A 219 9.50 -36.18 19.33
N LEU A 220 9.11 -35.17 20.12
CA LEU A 220 9.25 -33.76 19.76
C LEU A 220 10.73 -33.35 19.61
N ASN A 221 11.60 -33.82 20.50
CA ASN A 221 13.04 -33.58 20.41
C ASN A 221 13.65 -34.19 19.13
N ALA A 222 13.27 -35.41 18.75
CA ALA A 222 13.73 -36.02 17.49
C ALA A 222 13.26 -35.24 16.24
N VAL A 223 12.05 -34.67 16.28
CA VAL A 223 11.57 -33.77 15.22
C VAL A 223 12.38 -32.46 15.19
N ILE A 224 12.79 -31.92 16.34
CA ILE A 224 13.64 -30.73 16.43
C ILE A 224 15.06 -31.02 15.90
N GLU A 225 15.64 -32.18 16.21
CA GLU A 225 16.96 -32.60 15.70
C GLU A 225 16.94 -32.73 14.17
N THR A 226 15.97 -33.46 13.61
CA THR A 226 15.84 -33.63 12.15
C THR A 226 15.55 -32.31 11.41
N LEU A 227 14.76 -31.39 12.00
CA LEU A 227 14.58 -30.04 11.44
C LEU A 227 15.87 -29.21 11.49
N ASN A 228 16.70 -29.33 12.53
CA ASN A 228 17.98 -28.64 12.62
C ASN A 228 19.00 -29.18 11.61
N GLU A 229 19.02 -30.49 11.34
CA GLU A 229 19.81 -31.08 10.25
C GLU A 229 19.39 -30.51 8.90
N GLN A 230 18.09 -30.52 8.57
CA GLN A 230 17.55 -29.92 7.34
C GLN A 230 17.87 -28.42 7.21
N LEU A 231 17.87 -27.67 8.32
CA LEU A 231 18.25 -26.26 8.35
C LEU A 231 19.74 -26.05 8.04
N ASN A 232 20.63 -26.93 8.51
CA ASN A 232 22.05 -26.84 8.21
C ASN A 232 22.37 -27.26 6.77
N ASP A 233 21.68 -28.30 6.27
CA ASP A 233 21.76 -28.76 4.88
C ASP A 233 21.33 -27.67 3.89
N THR A 234 20.26 -26.94 4.20
CA THR A 234 19.78 -25.82 3.38
C THR A 234 20.72 -24.61 3.44
N LYS A 235 21.33 -24.31 4.60
CA LYS A 235 22.39 -23.27 4.71
C LYS A 235 23.61 -23.60 3.86
N LEU A 236 24.11 -24.84 3.90
CA LEU A 236 25.26 -25.26 3.08
C LEU A 236 24.97 -25.14 1.57
N LYS A 237 23.77 -25.54 1.13
CA LYS A 237 23.32 -25.37 -0.26
C LYS A 237 23.20 -23.89 -0.65
N LEU A 238 22.80 -23.02 0.29
CA LEU A 238 22.74 -21.57 0.07
C LEU A 238 24.14 -20.94 -0.10
N GLU A 239 25.13 -21.32 0.72
CA GLU A 239 26.50 -20.81 0.56
C GLU A 239 27.16 -21.27 -0.74
N GLN A 240 26.89 -22.50 -1.18
CA GLN A 240 27.40 -23.02 -2.46
C GLN A 240 26.79 -22.28 -3.65
N THR A 241 25.48 -22.00 -3.62
CA THR A 241 24.80 -21.23 -4.69
C THR A 241 25.23 -19.77 -4.73
N ILE A 242 25.52 -19.14 -3.58
CA ILE A 242 26.14 -17.79 -3.54
C ILE A 242 27.50 -17.79 -4.24
N LYS A 243 28.40 -18.73 -3.91
CA LYS A 243 29.72 -18.84 -4.54
C LYS A 243 29.67 -19.14 -6.04
N GLN A 244 28.67 -19.89 -6.50
CA GLN A 244 28.43 -20.09 -7.93
C GLN A 244 27.94 -18.82 -8.62
N LYS A 245 27.00 -18.09 -7.99
CA LYS A 245 26.48 -16.81 -8.49
C LYS A 245 27.59 -15.77 -8.66
N GLU A 246 28.50 -15.64 -7.69
CA GLU A 246 29.64 -14.70 -7.77
C GLU A 246 30.59 -14.99 -8.93
N LYS A 247 30.80 -16.28 -9.29
CA LYS A 247 31.56 -16.65 -10.49
C LYS A 247 30.81 -16.26 -11.77
N SER A 248 29.54 -16.62 -11.87
CA SER A 248 28.70 -16.29 -13.02
C SER A 248 28.53 -14.77 -13.23
N GLU A 249 28.49 -13.98 -12.16
CA GLU A 249 28.45 -12.51 -12.24
C GLU A 249 29.75 -11.90 -12.79
N LYS A 250 30.92 -12.50 -12.50
CA LYS A 250 32.20 -12.10 -13.12
C LYS A 250 32.23 -12.44 -14.61
N GLU A 251 31.90 -13.67 -14.97
CA GLU A 251 31.82 -14.12 -16.37
C GLU A 251 30.82 -13.27 -17.19
N LEU A 252 29.67 -12.93 -16.61
CA LEU A 252 28.68 -12.05 -17.24
C LEU A 252 29.22 -10.61 -17.44
N LYS A 253 30.06 -10.12 -16.53
CA LYS A 253 30.67 -8.78 -16.63
C LYS A 253 31.71 -8.73 -17.76
N GLU A 254 32.53 -9.76 -17.89
CA GLU A 254 33.50 -9.93 -18.98
C GLU A 254 32.78 -10.10 -20.33
N SER A 255 31.76 -10.95 -20.39
CA SER A 255 30.93 -11.15 -21.59
C SER A 255 30.22 -9.85 -22.04
N LYS A 256 29.72 -9.03 -21.10
CA LYS A 256 29.16 -7.70 -21.40
C LYS A 256 30.19 -6.72 -21.97
N GLN A 257 31.43 -6.74 -21.48
CA GLN A 257 32.51 -5.92 -22.05
C GLN A 257 32.86 -6.37 -23.48
N LEU A 258 32.91 -7.68 -23.73
CA LEU A 258 33.13 -8.24 -25.06
C LEU A 258 31.96 -7.93 -26.03
N LEU A 259 30.72 -7.97 -25.55
CA LEU A 259 29.53 -7.57 -26.31
C LEU A 259 29.54 -6.08 -26.65
N ALA A 260 29.96 -5.21 -25.73
CA ALA A 260 30.09 -3.77 -25.98
C ALA A 260 31.15 -3.46 -27.05
N ALA A 261 32.28 -4.17 -27.02
CA ALA A 261 33.30 -4.07 -28.08
C ALA A 261 32.75 -4.54 -29.43
N LYS A 262 32.07 -5.70 -29.46
CA LYS A 262 31.44 -6.23 -30.68
C LYS A 262 30.34 -5.34 -31.24
N THR A 263 29.48 -4.72 -30.42
CA THR A 263 28.46 -3.79 -30.92
C THR A 263 29.08 -2.51 -31.47
N GLN A 264 30.19 -2.03 -30.91
CA GLN A 264 30.95 -0.91 -31.48
C GLN A 264 31.54 -1.27 -32.85
N ASP A 265 32.03 -2.50 -33.04
CA ASP A 265 32.53 -2.97 -34.34
C ASP A 265 31.40 -3.26 -35.36
N VAL A 266 30.25 -3.75 -34.92
CA VAL A 266 29.03 -3.82 -35.76
C VAL A 266 28.63 -2.43 -36.23
N PHE A 267 28.65 -1.41 -35.36
CA PHE A 267 28.32 -0.03 -35.75
C PHE A 267 29.28 0.54 -36.81
N LYS A 268 30.58 0.20 -36.74
CA LYS A 268 31.56 0.52 -37.80
C LYS A 268 31.22 -0.21 -39.11
N LYS A 269 30.88 -1.49 -39.03
CA LYS A 269 30.53 -2.31 -40.21
C LYS A 269 29.22 -1.89 -40.85
N GLU A 270 28.22 -1.46 -40.09
CA GLU A 270 26.98 -0.86 -40.61
C GLU A 270 27.24 0.47 -41.32
N ALA A 271 28.18 1.28 -40.81
CA ALA A 271 28.61 2.52 -41.47
C ALA A 271 29.38 2.26 -42.77
N GLU A 272 30.18 1.19 -42.85
CA GLU A 272 30.80 0.71 -44.10
C GLU A 272 29.74 0.19 -45.08
N ILE A 273 28.82 -0.67 -44.63
CA ILE A 273 27.71 -1.20 -45.45
C ILE A 273 26.86 -0.07 -46.03
N LYS A 274 26.57 1.00 -45.27
CA LYS A 274 25.86 2.18 -45.81
C LYS A 274 26.63 2.91 -46.92
N LYS A 275 27.96 2.97 -46.85
CA LYS A 275 28.80 3.54 -47.94
C LYS A 275 28.85 2.63 -49.16
N GLU A 276 28.90 1.32 -48.97
CA GLU A 276 28.82 0.36 -50.08
C GLU A 276 27.42 0.36 -50.72
N GLN A 277 26.35 0.51 -49.93
CA GLN A 277 24.98 0.67 -50.42
C GLN A 277 24.81 1.95 -51.24
N SER A 278 25.36 3.10 -50.82
CA SER A 278 25.29 4.32 -51.64
C SER A 278 26.03 4.15 -52.97
N ARG A 279 27.23 3.57 -52.94
CA ARG A 279 27.99 3.20 -54.16
C ARG A 279 27.21 2.26 -55.08
N PHE A 280 26.50 1.29 -54.51
CA PHE A 280 25.64 0.38 -55.26
C PHE A 280 24.47 1.12 -55.92
N THR A 281 23.78 2.02 -55.20
CA THR A 281 22.69 2.83 -55.79
C THR A 281 23.18 3.79 -56.87
N ASP A 282 24.42 4.29 -56.79
CA ASP A 282 25.00 5.10 -57.86
C ASP A 282 25.42 4.25 -59.07
N SER A 283 25.87 3.01 -58.82
CA SER A 283 26.15 2.02 -59.88
C SER A 283 24.87 1.52 -60.57
N GLU A 284 23.76 1.40 -59.85
CA GLU A 284 22.45 1.11 -60.44
C GLU A 284 21.94 2.24 -61.34
N LYS A 285 22.24 3.51 -61.01
CA LYS A 285 21.91 4.66 -61.87
C LYS A 285 22.71 4.62 -63.17
N THR A 286 24.02 4.37 -63.09
CA THR A 286 24.85 4.28 -64.31
C THR A 286 24.49 3.06 -65.17
N ILE A 287 24.09 1.94 -64.56
CA ILE A 287 23.53 0.79 -65.31
C ILE A 287 22.22 1.18 -66.00
N LYS A 288 21.29 1.86 -65.33
CA LYS A 288 20.03 2.34 -65.96
C LYS A 288 20.28 3.36 -67.08
N GLU A 289 21.28 4.22 -66.94
CA GLU A 289 21.72 5.12 -68.00
C GLU A 289 22.31 4.34 -69.19
N MET A 290 23.15 3.33 -68.94
CA MET A 290 23.65 2.42 -69.99
C MET A 290 22.54 1.62 -70.66
N ASP A 291 21.56 1.09 -69.93
CA ASP A 291 20.39 0.42 -70.49
C ASP A 291 19.55 1.35 -71.37
N SER A 292 19.41 2.63 -70.99
CA SER A 292 18.76 3.63 -71.83
C SER A 292 19.54 3.90 -73.12
N GLN A 293 20.87 3.94 -73.05
CA GLN A 293 21.74 4.08 -74.22
C GLN A 293 21.64 2.85 -75.12
N ILE A 294 21.68 1.63 -74.55
CA ILE A 294 21.48 0.36 -75.27
C ILE A 294 20.09 0.33 -75.94
N ALA A 295 19.04 0.81 -75.28
CA ALA A 295 17.71 0.92 -75.88
C ALA A 295 17.68 1.91 -77.07
N THR A 296 18.37 3.05 -76.98
CA THR A 296 18.48 3.97 -78.13
C THR A 296 19.35 3.40 -79.27
N LEU A 297 20.39 2.63 -78.95
CA LEU A 297 21.21 1.92 -79.93
C LEU A 297 20.43 0.80 -80.61
N HIS A 298 19.62 0.01 -79.88
CA HIS A 298 18.71 -0.98 -80.47
C HIS A 298 17.69 -0.30 -81.40
N LYS A 299 17.06 0.80 -80.98
CA LYS A 299 16.14 1.56 -81.83
C LYS A 299 16.80 2.07 -83.12
N ARG A 300 18.11 2.38 -83.05
CA ARG A 300 18.92 2.83 -84.20
C ARG A 300 19.39 1.65 -85.08
N ILE A 301 19.66 0.49 -84.48
CA ILE A 301 19.88 -0.78 -85.20
C ILE A 301 18.61 -1.18 -85.96
N ASP A 302 17.42 -1.06 -85.35
CA ASP A 302 16.16 -1.38 -86.02
C ASP A 302 15.81 -0.36 -87.11
N GLN A 303 16.19 0.91 -86.96
CA GLN A 303 16.18 1.89 -88.07
C GLN A 303 17.12 1.48 -89.20
N TYR A 304 18.36 1.06 -88.91
CA TYR A 304 19.28 0.56 -89.93
C TYR A 304 18.80 -0.75 -90.58
N LYS A 305 18.15 -1.65 -89.84
CA LYS A 305 17.49 -2.84 -90.41
C LYS A 305 16.36 -2.46 -91.35
N ALA A 306 15.52 -1.49 -91.00
CA ALA A 306 14.45 -1.01 -91.87
C ALA A 306 14.99 -0.37 -93.15
N VAL A 307 16.12 0.35 -93.08
CA VAL A 307 16.84 0.85 -94.26
C VAL A 307 17.40 -0.31 -95.08
N ILE A 308 18.06 -1.31 -94.47
CA ILE A 308 18.56 -2.49 -95.18
C ILE A 308 17.42 -3.29 -95.83
N GLU A 309 16.26 -3.42 -95.17
CA GLU A 309 15.07 -4.12 -95.71
C GLU A 309 14.43 -3.32 -96.86
N GLN A 310 14.59 -1.99 -96.86
CA GLN A 310 14.20 -1.14 -97.99
C GLN A 310 15.22 -1.23 -99.14
N ASP A 311 16.52 -1.21 -98.86
CA ASP A 311 17.59 -1.47 -99.83
C ASP A 311 17.48 -2.87 -100.44
N GLU A 312 17.08 -3.88 -99.66
CA GLU A 312 16.80 -5.24 -100.15
C GLU A 312 15.54 -5.29 -101.01
N LYS A 313 14.50 -4.50 -100.71
CA LYS A 313 13.34 -4.34 -101.60
C LYS A 313 13.73 -3.65 -102.91
N GLU A 314 14.50 -2.56 -102.87
CA GLU A 314 15.00 -1.87 -104.06
C GLU A 314 15.93 -2.78 -104.89
N ARG A 315 16.82 -3.52 -104.23
CA ARG A 315 17.66 -4.56 -104.84
C ARG A 315 16.84 -5.71 -105.40
N SER A 316 15.74 -6.13 -104.77
CA SER A 316 14.82 -7.12 -105.33
C SER A 316 14.08 -6.58 -106.56
N GLY A 317 13.74 -5.29 -106.58
CA GLY A 317 13.16 -4.60 -107.73
C GLY A 317 14.14 -4.51 -108.90
N LEU A 318 15.40 -4.18 -108.62
CA LEU A 318 16.50 -4.22 -109.59
C LEU A 318 16.79 -5.66 -110.07
N ILE A 319 16.71 -6.68 -109.21
CA ILE A 319 16.81 -8.09 -109.61
C ILE A 319 15.61 -8.51 -110.47
N ALA A 320 14.41 -8.02 -110.18
CA ALA A 320 13.21 -8.27 -111.00
C ALA A 320 13.33 -7.60 -112.38
N GLU A 321 13.83 -6.36 -112.46
CA GLU A 321 14.05 -5.66 -113.73
C GLU A 321 15.21 -6.29 -114.54
N VAL A 322 16.30 -6.71 -113.88
CA VAL A 322 17.36 -7.53 -114.49
C VAL A 322 16.83 -8.89 -114.96
N SER A 323 15.89 -9.51 -114.22
CA SER A 323 15.25 -10.77 -114.63
C SER A 323 14.29 -10.56 -115.80
N ARG A 324 13.67 -9.38 -115.90
CA ARG A 324 12.80 -8.99 -117.01
C ARG A 324 13.59 -8.66 -118.28
N LEU A 325 14.77 -8.04 -118.13
CA LEU A 325 15.74 -7.86 -119.21
C LEU A 325 16.33 -9.20 -119.66
N LYS A 326 16.67 -10.10 -118.73
CA LYS A 326 17.07 -11.48 -119.05
C LYS A 326 15.96 -12.29 -119.72
N ALA A 327 14.70 -12.14 -119.33
CA ALA A 327 13.58 -12.81 -119.98
C ALA A 327 13.35 -12.32 -121.45
N ASN A 328 13.74 -11.08 -121.77
CA ASN A 328 13.78 -10.60 -123.15
C ASN A 328 15.00 -11.14 -123.93
N ASP A 329 16.15 -11.29 -123.28
CA ASP A 329 17.36 -11.90 -123.86
C ASP A 329 17.20 -13.42 -124.08
N ASP A 330 16.51 -14.11 -123.18
CA ASP A 330 16.12 -15.52 -123.32
C ASP A 330 15.11 -15.70 -124.46
N LYS A 331 14.23 -14.72 -124.71
CA LYS A 331 13.33 -14.72 -125.87
C LYS A 331 14.10 -14.70 -127.20
N PHE A 332 15.17 -13.91 -127.29
CA PHE A 332 16.08 -13.92 -128.45
C PHE A 332 16.96 -15.19 -128.51
N ASN A 333 17.35 -15.76 -127.37
CA ASN A 333 18.12 -17.00 -127.34
C ASN A 333 17.29 -18.26 -127.66
N ILE A 334 15.96 -18.24 -127.47
CA ILE A 334 15.06 -19.35 -127.85
C ILE A 334 14.95 -19.49 -129.38
N GLU A 335 14.88 -18.39 -130.14
CA GLU A 335 14.93 -18.44 -131.61
C GLU A 335 16.29 -18.91 -132.14
N ARG A 336 17.38 -18.62 -131.41
CA ARG A 336 18.74 -19.05 -131.78
C ARG A 336 19.04 -20.52 -131.44
N LYS A 337 18.57 -21.03 -130.30
CA LYS A 337 18.81 -22.42 -129.85
C LYS A 337 18.01 -23.48 -130.63
N LEU A 338 16.92 -23.10 -131.28
CA LEU A 338 16.16 -23.97 -132.19
C LEU A 338 16.96 -24.46 -133.42
N LEU A 339 18.11 -23.83 -133.71
CA LEU A 339 18.99 -24.22 -134.82
C LEU A 339 20.20 -25.07 -134.39
N GLU A 340 20.63 -25.02 -133.12
CA GLU A 340 21.78 -25.78 -132.61
C GLU A 340 21.39 -27.14 -131.98
N ASN A 341 20.20 -27.28 -131.40
CA ASN A 341 19.76 -28.52 -130.74
C ASN A 341 19.45 -29.70 -131.69
N LYS A 342 19.68 -29.57 -133.00
CA LYS A 342 19.72 -30.74 -133.92
C LYS A 342 21.00 -31.56 -133.84
N ILE A 343 22.03 -31.11 -133.11
CA ILE A 343 23.34 -31.79 -133.05
C ILE A 343 23.93 -31.77 -131.63
N LYS A 344 23.38 -32.56 -130.67
CA LYS A 344 24.10 -33.27 -129.58
C LYS A 344 23.26 -33.95 -128.47
N GLU A 345 21.98 -34.29 -128.68
CA GLU A 345 21.32 -35.33 -127.87
C GLU A 345 21.87 -36.73 -128.20
N LYS A 346 23.12 -37.02 -127.81
CA LYS A 346 23.74 -38.35 -127.97
C LYS A 346 24.93 -38.65 -127.06
N ALA A 347 25.05 -37.97 -125.92
CA ALA A 347 26.16 -38.20 -124.99
C ALA A 347 25.75 -38.08 -123.51
N VAL A 348 25.69 -39.24 -122.85
CA VAL A 348 25.87 -39.44 -121.40
C VAL A 348 24.72 -39.00 -120.49
N GLU A 349 23.58 -39.67 -120.68
CA GLU A 349 22.72 -40.16 -119.57
C GLU A 349 23.30 -41.48 -118.99
N ASN A 350 24.63 -41.64 -119.00
CA ASN A 350 25.33 -42.91 -118.75
C ASN A 350 26.32 -42.80 -117.56
N GLU A 351 25.80 -42.56 -116.35
CA GLU A 351 26.62 -42.77 -115.13
C GLU A 351 25.80 -43.31 -113.95
N LYS A 352 24.68 -44.00 -114.24
CA LYS A 352 23.86 -44.72 -113.25
C LYS A 352 23.42 -46.15 -113.61
N GLU A 353 23.82 -46.68 -114.77
CA GLU A 353 23.56 -48.10 -115.15
C GLU A 353 24.81 -49.01 -115.20
N GLU A 354 26.03 -48.48 -115.02
CA GLU A 354 27.24 -49.24 -115.38
C GLU A 354 27.87 -50.08 -114.25
N VAL A 355 27.44 -49.91 -112.99
CA VAL A 355 27.99 -50.70 -111.86
C VAL A 355 27.25 -52.03 -111.64
N GLU A 356 25.95 -52.15 -111.96
CA GLU A 356 25.22 -53.42 -111.82
C GLU A 356 25.43 -54.40 -112.99
N ARG A 357 25.81 -53.94 -114.20
CA ARG A 357 26.09 -54.85 -115.33
C ARG A 357 27.45 -55.58 -115.23
N SER A 358 28.27 -55.25 -114.24
CA SER A 358 29.62 -55.81 -114.05
C SER A 358 29.66 -57.24 -113.47
N LYS A 359 28.52 -57.82 -113.05
CA LYS A 359 28.47 -59.13 -112.36
C LYS A 359 28.00 -60.33 -113.16
N GLU A 360 27.29 -60.17 -114.28
CA GLU A 360 26.66 -61.30 -115.00
C GLU A 360 27.32 -61.66 -116.35
N ALA A 361 28.02 -60.73 -117.03
CA ALA A 361 28.45 -60.94 -118.42
C ALA A 361 29.77 -61.72 -118.58
N LEU A 362 30.73 -61.60 -117.64
CA LEU A 362 32.05 -62.23 -117.75
C LEU A 362 32.06 -63.74 -117.46
N ASN A 363 30.96 -64.29 -116.92
CA ASN A 363 30.85 -65.72 -116.61
C ASN A 363 30.39 -66.58 -117.82
N GLN A 364 30.15 -65.98 -118.99
CA GLN A 364 29.68 -66.69 -120.19
C GLN A 364 30.68 -66.72 -121.36
N GLU A 365 31.66 -65.81 -121.43
CA GLU A 365 32.67 -65.84 -122.51
C GLU A 365 33.78 -66.89 -122.27
N ILE A 366 33.95 -67.35 -121.03
CA ILE A 366 34.77 -68.52 -120.66
C ILE A 366 34.27 -69.83 -121.34
N ILE A 367 33.01 -69.85 -121.82
CA ILE A 367 32.40 -71.01 -122.48
C ILE A 367 32.62 -70.99 -124.01
N ARG A 368 32.93 -69.84 -124.63
CA ARG A 368 33.15 -69.76 -126.09
C ARG A 368 34.57 -70.08 -126.54
N LEU A 369 35.58 -69.58 -125.84
CA LEU A 369 36.98 -69.78 -126.25
C LEU A 369 37.51 -71.20 -125.94
N ASN A 370 36.86 -71.93 -125.04
CA ASN A 370 37.14 -73.36 -124.79
C ASN A 370 36.53 -74.31 -125.84
N LYS A 371 35.97 -73.79 -126.94
CA LYS A 371 35.48 -74.58 -128.08
C LYS A 371 36.36 -74.47 -129.33
N ILE A 372 37.61 -74.01 -129.17
CA ILE A 372 38.63 -73.94 -130.23
C ILE A 372 39.90 -74.72 -129.82
N ILE A 373 39.70 -75.96 -129.35
CA ILE A 373 40.77 -76.97 -129.24
C ILE A 373 40.64 -78.05 -130.35
N GLU A 374 39.49 -78.19 -131.00
CA GLU A 374 39.19 -79.40 -131.81
C GLU A 374 39.22 -79.26 -133.34
N GLU A 375 39.24 -78.05 -133.95
CA GLU A 375 39.22 -77.94 -135.42
C GLU A 375 40.59 -77.90 -136.14
N ILE A 376 41.72 -77.80 -135.42
CA ILE A 376 43.07 -77.88 -136.04
C ILE A 376 43.94 -79.01 -135.47
N ASN A 377 43.84 -79.34 -134.18
CA ASN A 377 44.78 -80.29 -133.55
C ASN A 377 44.38 -81.77 -133.59
N GLN A 378 43.27 -82.14 -134.26
CA GLN A 378 42.94 -83.55 -134.55
C GLN A 378 42.59 -83.86 -136.02
N GLN A 379 42.97 -83.00 -136.98
CA GLN A 379 43.28 -83.49 -138.33
C GLN A 379 44.73 -83.94 -138.41
N LYS A 380 44.93 -85.13 -137.85
CA LYS A 380 46.08 -85.99 -138.10
C LYS A 380 45.96 -86.60 -139.51
N GLU A 381 46.26 -85.82 -140.55
CA GLU A 381 46.25 -86.30 -141.93
C GLU A 381 47.15 -85.40 -142.80
N GLN A 382 48.17 -85.87 -143.53
CA GLN A 382 48.79 -87.19 -143.68
C GLN A 382 50.15 -86.99 -144.39
N GLN A 383 51.23 -87.66 -143.95
CA GLN A 383 52.52 -87.79 -144.66
C GLN A 383 53.29 -86.47 -145.00
N THR A 384 54.62 -86.40 -145.11
CA THR A 384 55.74 -87.36 -145.20
C THR A 384 56.87 -86.83 -144.27
N GLU A 385 57.78 -87.57 -143.65
CA GLU A 385 58.23 -88.98 -143.69
C GLU A 385 58.47 -89.57 -145.09
N ALA A 386 59.72 -89.47 -145.55
CA ALA A 386 60.24 -90.19 -146.70
C ALA A 386 60.63 -91.62 -146.28
N GLY A 387 60.22 -92.67 -147.01
CA GLY A 387 60.62 -94.01 -146.62
C GLY A 387 60.13 -95.26 -147.35
N GLU A 388 59.72 -95.24 -148.63
CA GLU A 388 59.61 -96.51 -149.36
C GLU A 388 61.01 -97.00 -149.81
N LYS A 389 61.35 -98.26 -149.49
CA LYS A 389 62.55 -98.94 -149.99
C LYS A 389 62.22 -100.31 -150.59
N LEU A 390 62.28 -100.35 -151.92
CA LEU A 390 62.77 -101.47 -152.75
C LEU A 390 62.10 -102.86 -152.62
N LYS A 391 61.36 -103.26 -153.67
CA LYS A 391 61.86 -104.24 -154.67
C LYS A 391 60.93 -104.40 -155.89
N ALA A 392 61.51 -104.87 -157.00
CA ALA A 392 60.85 -105.28 -158.25
C ALA A 392 59.92 -106.52 -158.06
N GLU A 393 59.04 -106.94 -158.97
CA GLU A 393 59.02 -106.74 -160.44
C GLU A 393 57.61 -106.96 -161.07
N ARG A 394 57.29 -106.10 -162.05
CA ARG A 394 56.37 -106.18 -163.22
C ARG A 394 55.54 -107.49 -163.53
N ASN A 395 54.26 -107.29 -163.92
CA ASN A 395 53.45 -107.97 -165.00
C ASN A 395 52.10 -108.65 -164.63
N TYR A 396 51.01 -108.27 -165.34
CA TYR A 396 49.93 -109.18 -165.79
C TYR A 396 49.50 -108.81 -167.22
N LEU A 397 50.20 -109.33 -168.25
CA LEU A 397 49.64 -109.58 -169.60
C LEU A 397 50.55 -110.46 -170.49
N SER A 398 50.30 -111.77 -170.41
CA SER A 398 50.26 -112.78 -171.48
C SER A 398 51.46 -113.04 -172.44
N LYS A 399 52.18 -114.14 -172.15
CA LYS A 399 52.58 -115.27 -173.06
C LYS A 399 53.43 -116.31 -172.29
N SER A 400 53.60 -117.61 -172.65
CA SER A 400 52.97 -118.47 -173.68
C SER A 400 53.18 -119.99 -173.40
N LEU A 401 52.09 -120.78 -173.32
CA LEU A 401 51.99 -122.27 -173.44
C LEU A 401 52.68 -123.17 -172.35
N VAL A 402 52.16 -124.31 -171.84
CA VAL A 402 51.10 -125.32 -172.19
C VAL A 402 51.61 -126.57 -172.98
N ILE A 403 50.91 -127.71 -172.80
CA ILE A 403 50.71 -128.91 -173.68
C ILE A 403 51.31 -130.31 -173.29
N MET A 404 50.38 -131.26 -172.99
CA MET A 404 50.23 -132.69 -173.42
C MET A 404 51.43 -133.68 -173.40
N ARG A 405 51.29 -134.96 -172.99
CA ARG A 405 50.58 -136.02 -173.78
C ARG A 405 50.27 -137.35 -173.03
N LYS A 406 49.11 -137.88 -173.41
CA LYS A 406 48.41 -139.18 -173.26
C LYS A 406 49.13 -140.54 -173.00
N GLU A 407 48.50 -141.31 -172.10
CA GLU A 407 47.96 -142.70 -172.25
C GLU A 407 48.82 -143.99 -172.18
N LYS A 408 50.13 -144.01 -171.86
CA LYS A 408 50.88 -145.30 -171.79
C LYS A 408 51.00 -145.98 -170.40
N THR A 409 50.55 -145.38 -169.30
CA THR A 409 50.90 -145.84 -167.92
C THR A 409 49.72 -146.12 -166.97
N LYS A 410 48.59 -146.68 -167.48
CA LYS A 410 47.37 -147.05 -166.72
C LYS A 410 47.54 -148.09 -165.58
N LYS A 411 48.75 -148.36 -165.08
CA LYS A 411 49.01 -149.16 -163.88
C LYS A 411 49.88 -148.47 -162.81
N GLN A 412 50.22 -147.19 -162.99
CA GLN A 412 51.02 -146.42 -162.02
C GLN A 412 50.22 -145.28 -161.32
N ASP A 413 49.04 -144.94 -161.84
CA ASP A 413 48.28 -143.77 -161.40
C ASP A 413 47.38 -144.00 -160.16
N ASN A 414 47.07 -145.26 -159.80
CA ASN A 414 46.24 -145.56 -158.62
C ASN A 414 46.90 -145.24 -157.27
N ILE A 415 48.21 -144.98 -157.23
CA ILE A 415 48.93 -144.65 -155.98
C ILE A 415 48.94 -143.13 -155.71
N LYS A 416 48.92 -142.27 -156.75
CA LYS A 416 49.04 -140.81 -156.59
C LYS A 416 47.78 -140.11 -156.05
N ILE A 417 46.60 -140.70 -156.21
CA ILE A 417 45.34 -140.09 -155.76
C ILE A 417 45.20 -140.14 -154.23
N LEU A 418 45.76 -141.16 -153.56
CA LEU A 418 45.70 -141.28 -152.10
C LEU A 418 46.64 -140.29 -151.37
N GLU A 419 47.74 -139.86 -152.00
CA GLU A 419 48.65 -138.85 -151.43
C GLU A 419 48.07 -137.42 -151.47
N GLY A 420 47.15 -137.13 -152.40
CA GLY A 420 46.50 -135.82 -152.52
C GLY A 420 45.62 -135.48 -151.32
N ASN A 421 44.77 -136.42 -150.90
CA ASN A 421 43.82 -136.22 -149.80
C ASN A 421 44.52 -136.00 -148.45
N GLN A 422 45.73 -136.52 -148.26
CA GLN A 422 46.50 -136.34 -147.01
C GLN A 422 47.05 -134.91 -146.82
N LYS A 423 47.16 -134.11 -147.90
CA LYS A 423 47.66 -132.73 -147.82
C LYS A 423 46.59 -131.69 -147.50
N VAL A 424 45.35 -131.89 -147.96
CA VAL A 424 44.25 -130.93 -147.74
C VAL A 424 43.84 -130.89 -146.25
N LEU A 425 43.61 -132.07 -145.65
CA LEU A 425 43.24 -132.19 -144.23
C LEU A 425 44.28 -131.63 -143.23
N LYS A 426 45.56 -131.52 -143.64
CA LYS A 426 46.61 -130.90 -142.81
C LYS A 426 46.55 -129.36 -142.82
N ALA A 427 45.92 -128.74 -143.81
CA ALA A 427 45.81 -127.28 -143.90
C ALA A 427 44.68 -126.73 -143.01
N GLU A 428 43.51 -127.39 -142.97
CA GLU A 428 42.36 -126.97 -142.14
C GLU A 428 42.67 -126.96 -140.64
N ILE A 429 43.39 -127.98 -140.14
CA ILE A 429 43.78 -128.09 -138.72
C ILE A 429 44.65 -126.90 -138.26
N VAL A 430 45.40 -126.26 -139.17
CA VAL A 430 46.23 -125.10 -138.85
C VAL A 430 45.41 -123.80 -138.80
N ALA A 431 44.31 -123.71 -139.56
CA ALA A 431 43.42 -122.55 -139.56
C ALA A 431 42.64 -122.42 -138.25
N GLU A 432 41.99 -123.50 -137.80
CA GLU A 432 41.20 -123.54 -136.56
C GLU A 432 42.02 -123.20 -135.30
N ARG A 433 43.27 -123.68 -135.24
CA ARG A 433 44.21 -123.30 -134.16
C ARG A 433 44.44 -121.79 -134.11
N LYS A 434 44.48 -121.12 -135.26
CA LYS A 434 44.69 -119.67 -135.37
C LYS A 434 43.46 -118.84 -134.95
N GLN A 435 42.25 -119.37 -135.10
CA GLN A 435 41.03 -118.76 -134.54
C GLN A 435 40.93 -118.95 -133.03
N THR A 436 41.29 -120.14 -132.53
CA THR A 436 41.32 -120.43 -131.08
C THR A 436 42.23 -119.46 -130.31
N GLU A 437 43.39 -119.11 -130.86
CA GLU A 437 44.32 -118.15 -130.26
C GLU A 437 43.73 -116.73 -130.14
N LYS A 438 42.97 -116.28 -131.17
CA LYS A 438 42.33 -114.95 -131.16
C LYS A 438 41.27 -114.82 -130.08
N TYR A 439 40.44 -115.85 -129.89
CA TYR A 439 39.40 -115.81 -128.85
C TYR A 439 40.00 -115.76 -127.44
N ARG A 440 41.11 -116.46 -127.19
CA ARG A 440 41.83 -116.37 -125.89
C ARG A 440 42.34 -114.96 -125.60
N GLN A 441 42.87 -114.25 -126.59
CA GLN A 441 43.32 -112.87 -126.42
C GLN A 441 42.17 -111.91 -126.08
N LEU A 442 41.00 -112.08 -126.73
CA LEU A 442 39.82 -111.25 -126.49
C LEU A 442 39.25 -111.46 -125.07
N THR A 443 39.17 -112.70 -124.58
CA THR A 443 38.71 -112.98 -123.21
C THR A 443 39.60 -112.30 -122.17
N TYR A 444 40.94 -112.40 -122.32
CA TYR A 444 41.89 -111.76 -121.40
C TYR A 444 41.75 -110.23 -121.34
N THR A 445 41.46 -109.56 -122.47
CA THR A 445 41.22 -108.12 -122.47
C THR A 445 39.95 -107.73 -121.71
N LEU A 446 38.85 -108.48 -121.90
CA LEU A 446 37.57 -108.18 -121.25
C LEU A 446 37.57 -108.45 -119.74
N GLU A 447 38.28 -109.49 -119.29
CA GLU A 447 38.49 -109.74 -117.85
C GLU A 447 39.23 -108.57 -117.18
N LYS A 448 40.26 -108.05 -117.85
CA LYS A 448 41.08 -106.92 -117.35
C LYS A 448 40.32 -105.59 -117.34
N GLU A 449 39.38 -105.39 -118.25
CA GLU A 449 38.48 -104.23 -118.22
C GLU A 449 37.43 -104.34 -117.10
N ARG A 450 36.85 -105.53 -116.88
CA ARG A 450 35.93 -105.78 -115.77
C ARG A 450 36.58 -105.50 -114.41
N GLU A 451 37.82 -105.94 -114.19
CA GLU A 451 38.55 -105.62 -112.95
C GLU A 451 38.72 -104.12 -112.76
N ARG A 452 39.12 -103.38 -113.80
CA ARG A 452 39.31 -101.92 -113.77
C ARG A 452 38.03 -101.15 -113.41
N TYR A 453 36.89 -101.54 -113.98
CA TYR A 453 35.62 -100.91 -113.62
C TYR A 453 35.17 -101.28 -112.20
N SER A 454 35.46 -102.51 -111.74
CA SER A 454 35.17 -102.92 -110.37
C SER A 454 36.01 -102.16 -109.32
N THR A 455 37.29 -101.89 -109.60
CA THR A 455 38.12 -101.06 -108.69
C THR A 455 37.69 -99.60 -108.72
N SER A 456 37.41 -99.03 -109.90
CA SER A 456 36.97 -97.64 -110.03
C SER A 456 35.63 -97.37 -109.32
N ALA A 457 34.67 -98.30 -109.40
CA ALA A 457 33.41 -98.19 -108.66
C ALA A 457 33.61 -98.23 -107.13
N SER A 458 34.48 -99.11 -106.64
CA SER A 458 34.82 -99.21 -105.21
C SER A 458 35.51 -97.93 -104.69
N GLU A 459 36.45 -97.37 -105.47
CA GLU A 459 37.11 -96.10 -105.13
C GLU A 459 36.12 -94.92 -105.06
N ALA A 460 35.13 -94.87 -105.98
CA ALA A 460 34.09 -93.85 -105.96
C ALA A 460 33.18 -93.98 -104.73
N GLU A 461 32.83 -95.20 -104.34
CA GLU A 461 32.00 -95.47 -103.16
C GLU A 461 32.71 -95.08 -101.85
N VAL A 462 34.02 -95.35 -101.74
CA VAL A 462 34.84 -94.92 -100.59
C VAL A 462 34.88 -93.39 -100.49
N LYS A 463 35.10 -92.69 -101.61
CA LYS A 463 35.11 -91.20 -101.64
C LYS A 463 33.76 -90.61 -101.24
N TYR A 464 32.65 -91.21 -101.69
CA TYR A 464 31.31 -90.78 -101.30
C TYR A 464 31.06 -90.96 -99.79
N ARG A 465 31.48 -92.10 -99.20
CA ARG A 465 31.39 -92.33 -97.75
C ARG A 465 32.26 -91.37 -96.94
N GLN A 466 33.45 -91.02 -97.43
CA GLN A 466 34.31 -90.00 -96.81
C GLN A 466 33.65 -88.61 -96.81
N ALA A 467 33.12 -88.16 -97.95
CA ALA A 467 32.44 -86.87 -98.06
C ALA A 467 31.19 -86.78 -97.15
N LEU A 468 30.42 -87.87 -97.03
CA LEU A 468 29.29 -87.94 -96.10
C LEU A 468 29.71 -87.78 -94.64
N GLU A 469 30.82 -88.40 -94.24
CA GLU A 469 31.34 -88.29 -92.88
C GLU A 469 31.93 -86.89 -92.59
N GLU A 470 32.59 -86.26 -93.56
CA GLU A 470 33.01 -84.85 -93.43
C GLU A 470 31.83 -83.89 -93.26
N VAL A 471 30.74 -84.08 -94.03
CA VAL A 471 29.49 -83.30 -93.86
C VAL A 471 28.88 -83.57 -92.48
N ARG A 472 28.90 -84.81 -91.99
CA ARG A 472 28.43 -85.16 -90.64
C ARG A 472 29.25 -84.46 -89.55
N ILE A 473 30.58 -84.45 -89.67
CA ILE A 473 31.49 -83.77 -88.74
C ILE A 473 31.23 -82.25 -88.76
N LYS A 474 31.14 -81.62 -89.93
CA LYS A 474 30.87 -80.18 -90.06
C LYS A 474 29.48 -79.79 -89.53
N SER A 475 28.49 -80.67 -89.67
CA SER A 475 27.17 -80.50 -89.04
C SER A 475 27.26 -80.50 -87.51
N VAL A 476 28.08 -81.37 -86.91
CA VAL A 476 28.30 -81.39 -85.46
C VAL A 476 29.03 -80.12 -85.00
N GLU A 477 30.11 -79.72 -85.66
CA GLU A 477 30.85 -78.48 -85.36
C GLU A 477 29.95 -77.23 -85.42
N LEU A 478 29.10 -77.12 -86.44
CA LEU A 478 28.14 -76.01 -86.58
C LEU A 478 27.13 -75.97 -85.41
N ASN A 479 26.61 -77.14 -85.01
CA ASN A 479 25.69 -77.22 -83.87
C ASN A 479 26.37 -76.84 -82.54
N GLU A 480 27.64 -77.18 -82.34
CA GLU A 480 28.41 -76.77 -81.16
C GLU A 480 28.69 -75.25 -81.15
N LEU A 481 29.11 -74.68 -82.29
CA LEU A 481 29.31 -73.24 -82.44
C LEU A 481 28.00 -72.47 -82.24
N GLN A 482 26.88 -72.97 -82.75
CA GLN A 482 25.58 -72.32 -82.60
C GLN A 482 25.07 -72.37 -81.16
N LYS A 483 25.29 -73.49 -80.43
CA LYS A 483 25.10 -73.52 -78.97
C LYS A 483 25.99 -72.50 -78.26
N LYS A 484 27.25 -72.36 -78.67
CA LYS A 484 28.18 -71.37 -78.09
C LYS A 484 27.72 -69.93 -78.28
N ILE A 485 27.16 -69.61 -79.44
CA ILE A 485 26.57 -68.29 -79.72
C ILE A 485 25.38 -68.02 -78.80
N VAL A 486 24.48 -68.99 -78.61
CA VAL A 486 23.33 -68.86 -77.69
C VAL A 486 23.80 -68.69 -76.24
N GLU A 487 24.74 -69.50 -75.75
CA GLU A 487 25.34 -69.36 -74.41
C GLU A 487 25.94 -67.96 -74.18
N LEU A 488 26.61 -67.39 -75.20
CA LEU A 488 27.23 -66.06 -75.12
C LEU A 488 26.18 -64.94 -75.17
N GLN A 489 25.11 -65.10 -75.97
CA GLN A 489 23.99 -64.16 -76.01
C GLN A 489 23.21 -64.14 -74.68
N GLU A 490 22.97 -65.30 -74.06
CA GLU A 490 22.37 -65.38 -72.73
C GLU A 490 23.25 -64.72 -71.67
N LYS A 491 24.56 -64.97 -71.67
CA LYS A 491 25.52 -64.31 -70.76
C LYS A 491 25.54 -62.79 -70.95
N LEU A 492 25.53 -62.31 -72.19
CA LEU A 492 25.46 -60.87 -72.48
C LEU A 492 24.17 -60.25 -71.91
N LYS A 493 23.02 -60.92 -72.12
CA LYS A 493 21.73 -60.46 -71.62
C LYS A 493 21.65 -60.48 -70.08
N GLN A 494 22.25 -61.48 -69.43
CA GLN A 494 22.41 -61.54 -67.98
C GLN A 494 23.28 -60.37 -67.46
N GLN A 495 24.40 -60.07 -68.13
CA GLN A 495 25.26 -58.93 -67.76
C GLN A 495 24.59 -57.57 -67.97
N GLN A 496 23.80 -57.40 -69.04
CA GLN A 496 23.00 -56.20 -69.27
C GLN A 496 21.97 -56.00 -68.14
N SER A 497 21.22 -57.05 -67.79
CA SER A 497 20.26 -57.03 -66.67
C SER A 497 20.93 -56.69 -65.33
N LEU A 498 22.09 -57.29 -65.03
CA LEU A 498 22.89 -56.98 -63.84
C LEU A 498 23.34 -55.51 -63.82
N TYR A 499 23.82 -54.98 -64.95
CA TYR A 499 24.23 -53.59 -65.07
C TYR A 499 23.06 -52.62 -64.88
N GLU A 500 21.90 -52.91 -65.47
CA GLU A 500 20.67 -52.12 -65.31
C GLU A 500 20.16 -52.15 -63.86
N SER A 501 20.22 -53.31 -63.20
CA SER A 501 19.91 -53.45 -61.77
C SER A 501 20.85 -52.60 -60.91
N VAL A 502 22.17 -52.73 -61.06
CA VAL A 502 23.16 -51.95 -60.30
C VAL A 502 23.03 -50.44 -60.59
N ARG A 503 22.72 -50.05 -61.84
CA ARG A 503 22.46 -48.65 -62.21
C ARG A 503 21.18 -48.13 -61.55
N SER A 504 20.13 -48.93 -61.48
CA SER A 504 18.88 -48.63 -60.78
C SER A 504 19.11 -48.46 -59.28
N GLU A 505 19.77 -49.42 -58.64
CA GLU A 505 20.13 -49.38 -57.22
C GLU A 505 21.00 -48.16 -56.88
N ARG A 506 22.04 -47.88 -57.68
CA ARG A 506 22.88 -46.68 -57.52
C ARG A 506 22.05 -45.41 -57.61
N ASN A 507 21.14 -45.31 -58.57
CA ASN A 507 20.25 -44.14 -58.70
C ASN A 507 19.27 -44.03 -57.52
N ALA A 508 18.73 -45.14 -57.02
CA ALA A 508 17.86 -45.19 -55.85
C ALA A 508 18.60 -44.78 -54.56
N LYS A 509 19.82 -45.31 -54.33
CA LYS A 509 20.68 -44.92 -53.21
C LYS A 509 21.13 -43.47 -53.31
N SER A 510 21.41 -42.95 -54.50
CA SER A 510 21.72 -41.53 -54.72
C SER A 510 20.54 -40.63 -54.36
N LYS A 511 19.31 -40.98 -54.77
CA LYS A 511 18.10 -40.26 -54.35
C LYS A 511 17.87 -40.32 -52.83
N ALA A 512 18.03 -41.51 -52.23
CA ALA A 512 17.89 -41.67 -50.79
C ALA A 512 18.94 -40.88 -49.99
N LEU A 513 20.17 -40.77 -50.51
CA LEU A 513 21.23 -39.97 -49.91
C LEU A 513 20.95 -38.47 -50.00
N ILE A 514 20.41 -37.99 -51.13
CA ILE A 514 19.98 -36.59 -51.27
C ILE A 514 18.85 -36.29 -50.28
N ALA A 515 17.79 -37.12 -50.24
CA ALA A 515 16.66 -36.93 -49.32
C ALA A 515 17.10 -36.94 -47.84
N ALA A 516 17.97 -37.87 -47.44
CA ALA A 516 18.53 -37.90 -46.08
C ALA A 516 19.42 -36.68 -45.78
N HIS A 517 20.09 -36.11 -46.79
CA HIS A 517 20.89 -34.90 -46.62
C HIS A 517 20.01 -33.63 -46.50
N GLU A 518 18.91 -33.56 -47.25
CA GLU A 518 17.89 -32.52 -47.15
C GLU A 518 17.19 -32.57 -45.78
N GLU A 519 16.79 -33.76 -45.31
CA GLU A 519 16.23 -33.99 -43.97
C GLU A 519 17.22 -33.59 -42.86
N ALA A 520 18.51 -33.94 -43.00
CA ALA A 520 19.54 -33.52 -42.05
C ALA A 520 19.76 -31.98 -42.04
N GLU A 521 19.65 -31.30 -43.19
CA GLU A 521 19.70 -29.83 -43.27
C GLU A 521 18.45 -29.19 -42.64
N GLU A 522 17.27 -29.77 -42.82
CA GLU A 522 16.03 -29.29 -42.19
C GLU A 522 16.06 -29.49 -40.67
N MET A 523 16.51 -30.65 -40.19
CA MET A 523 16.73 -30.89 -38.75
C MET A 523 17.75 -29.93 -38.15
N LYS A 524 18.83 -29.56 -38.86
CA LYS A 524 19.75 -28.49 -38.41
C LYS A 524 19.06 -27.13 -38.32
N LYS A 525 18.20 -26.76 -39.28
CA LYS A 525 17.43 -25.49 -39.22
C LYS A 525 16.49 -25.49 -38.02
N GLN A 526 15.74 -26.58 -37.80
CA GLN A 526 14.86 -26.73 -36.64
C GLN A 526 15.64 -26.65 -35.32
N PHE A 527 16.77 -27.35 -35.21
CA PHE A 527 17.65 -27.27 -34.04
C PHE A 527 18.10 -25.82 -33.77
N LYS A 528 18.49 -25.08 -34.81
CA LYS A 528 18.96 -23.68 -34.68
C LYS A 528 17.85 -22.72 -34.24
N VAL A 529 16.60 -22.94 -34.69
CA VAL A 529 15.42 -22.20 -34.19
C VAL A 529 15.14 -22.55 -32.74
N MET A 530 15.22 -23.83 -32.37
CA MET A 530 15.00 -24.30 -31.00
C MET A 530 16.09 -23.79 -30.04
N GLU A 531 17.33 -23.69 -30.50
CA GLU A 531 18.45 -23.06 -29.77
C GLU A 531 18.19 -21.56 -29.54
N GLN A 532 17.71 -20.83 -30.55
CA GLN A 532 17.28 -19.43 -30.39
C GLN A 532 16.14 -19.27 -29.39
N GLN A 533 15.14 -20.16 -29.42
CA GLN A 533 14.06 -20.18 -28.43
C GLN A 533 14.58 -20.47 -27.01
N ILE A 534 15.53 -21.39 -26.84
CA ILE A 534 16.17 -21.66 -25.55
C ILE A 534 16.92 -20.41 -25.04
N VAL A 535 17.59 -19.66 -25.91
CA VAL A 535 18.24 -18.39 -25.54
C VAL A 535 17.21 -17.34 -25.10
N GLN A 536 16.14 -17.13 -25.88
CA GLN A 536 15.06 -16.20 -25.52
C GLN A 536 14.39 -16.57 -24.18
N LEU A 537 14.09 -17.84 -23.96
CA LEU A 537 13.50 -18.31 -22.70
C LEU A 537 14.46 -18.11 -21.52
N LYS A 538 15.78 -18.31 -21.71
CA LYS A 538 16.79 -17.99 -20.68
C LYS A 538 16.84 -16.49 -20.39
N GLU A 539 16.79 -15.64 -21.41
CA GLU A 539 16.75 -14.18 -21.22
C GLU A 539 15.48 -13.74 -20.47
N GLU A 540 14.31 -14.28 -20.84
CA GLU A 540 13.06 -14.07 -20.10
C GLU A 540 13.14 -14.51 -18.64
N ILE A 541 13.71 -15.70 -18.36
CA ILE A 541 13.91 -16.20 -16.99
C ILE A 541 14.80 -15.23 -16.21
N THR A 542 15.97 -14.84 -16.73
CA THR A 542 16.86 -13.90 -16.03
C THR A 542 16.28 -12.49 -15.88
N SER A 543 15.33 -12.10 -16.73
CA SER A 543 14.57 -10.86 -16.60
C SER A 543 13.54 -10.95 -15.47
N ARG A 544 12.76 -12.04 -15.43
CA ARG A 544 11.80 -12.31 -14.34
C ARG A 544 12.50 -12.51 -12.99
N GLU A 545 13.66 -13.15 -12.95
CA GLU A 545 14.48 -13.30 -11.74
C GLU A 545 14.94 -11.94 -11.18
N LYS A 546 15.38 -11.00 -12.03
CA LYS A 546 15.73 -9.64 -11.59
C LYS A 546 14.51 -8.91 -11.05
N ALA A 547 13.39 -8.94 -11.77
CA ALA A 547 12.14 -8.34 -11.31
C ALA A 547 11.71 -8.91 -9.95
N LEU A 548 11.84 -10.22 -9.74
CA LEU A 548 11.56 -10.87 -8.45
C LEU A 548 12.53 -10.42 -7.33
N VAL A 549 13.81 -10.21 -7.64
CA VAL A 549 14.79 -9.67 -6.68
C VAL A 549 14.45 -8.23 -6.30
N ASP A 550 14.04 -7.39 -7.26
CA ASP A 550 13.64 -6.01 -7.02
C ASP A 550 12.31 -5.94 -6.22
N GLU A 551 11.33 -6.79 -6.57
CA GLU A 551 10.05 -6.95 -5.85
C GLU A 551 10.29 -7.38 -4.39
N THR A 552 11.14 -8.39 -4.17
CA THR A 552 11.47 -8.87 -2.81
C THR A 552 12.29 -7.86 -2.00
N TYR A 553 13.15 -7.06 -2.65
CA TYR A 553 13.82 -5.93 -2.01
C TYR A 553 12.82 -4.84 -1.58
N ASN A 554 11.90 -4.47 -2.48
CA ASN A 554 10.85 -3.49 -2.20
C ASN A 554 9.92 -3.96 -1.08
N ALA A 555 9.48 -5.22 -1.11
CA ALA A 555 8.70 -5.83 -0.03
C ALA A 555 9.46 -5.79 1.32
N ARG A 556 10.76 -6.08 1.33
CA ARG A 556 11.60 -6.00 2.53
C ARG A 556 11.76 -4.55 3.05
N GLN A 557 11.82 -3.55 2.17
CA GLN A 557 11.82 -2.13 2.55
C GLN A 557 10.46 -1.68 3.10
N ILE A 558 9.35 -2.12 2.49
CA ILE A 558 7.99 -1.85 2.98
C ILE A 558 7.78 -2.50 4.37
N LEU A 559 8.24 -3.73 4.59
CA LEU A 559 8.21 -4.38 5.90
C LEU A 559 9.01 -3.59 6.95
N LYS A 560 10.22 -3.10 6.62
CA LYS A 560 10.98 -2.23 7.53
C LYS A 560 10.24 -0.92 7.87
N LYS A 561 9.59 -0.30 6.89
CA LYS A 561 8.75 0.90 7.13
C LYS A 561 7.53 0.58 8.00
N LYS A 562 6.88 -0.57 7.77
CA LYS A 562 5.74 -1.06 8.57
C LYS A 562 6.12 -1.31 10.02
N GLU A 563 7.27 -1.94 10.29
CA GLU A 563 7.76 -2.13 11.66
C GLU A 563 8.06 -0.79 12.35
N LYS A 564 8.75 0.15 11.69
CA LYS A 564 8.96 1.50 12.24
C LYS A 564 7.64 2.23 12.54
N MET A 565 6.68 2.17 11.63
CA MET A 565 5.36 2.77 11.85
C MET A 565 4.61 2.12 13.02
N LYS A 566 4.74 0.80 13.24
CA LYS A 566 4.19 0.15 14.44
C LYS A 566 4.88 0.64 15.72
N GLU A 567 6.20 0.81 15.72
CA GLU A 567 6.95 1.34 16.87
C GLU A 567 6.53 2.78 17.18
N GLU A 568 6.37 3.62 16.16
CA GLU A 568 5.86 5.00 16.28
C GLU A 568 4.41 5.03 16.80
N ILE A 569 3.51 4.19 16.25
CA ILE A 569 2.13 4.05 16.74
C ILE A 569 2.11 3.63 18.21
N LYS A 570 2.91 2.62 18.60
CA LYS A 570 2.98 2.17 20.00
C LYS A 570 3.48 3.28 20.94
N LEU A 571 4.50 4.04 20.53
CA LEU A 571 4.99 5.20 21.29
C LEU A 571 3.91 6.29 21.43
N LEU A 572 3.11 6.52 20.38
CA LEU A 572 2.00 7.46 20.40
C LEU A 572 0.84 6.97 21.28
N GLU A 573 0.51 5.68 21.26
CA GLU A 573 -0.48 5.08 22.17
C GLU A 573 -0.05 5.17 23.64
N GLU A 574 1.23 4.94 23.94
CA GLU A 574 1.77 5.09 25.30
C GLU A 574 1.70 6.55 25.77
N LYS A 575 2.05 7.51 24.89
CA LYS A 575 1.86 8.95 25.16
C LYS A 575 0.38 9.32 25.35
N GLN A 576 -0.52 8.78 24.53
CA GLN A 576 -1.96 9.03 24.65
C GLN A 576 -2.50 8.51 25.98
N LYS A 577 -2.14 7.28 26.38
CA LYS A 577 -2.52 6.71 27.68
C LYS A 577 -2.03 7.54 28.87
N GLU A 578 -0.86 8.18 28.76
CA GLU A 578 -0.35 9.08 29.79
C GLU A 578 -1.09 10.43 29.80
N GLN A 579 -1.41 10.99 28.63
CA GLN A 579 -2.27 12.19 28.56
C GLN A 579 -3.68 11.91 29.10
N ASP A 580 -4.28 10.76 28.81
CA ASP A 580 -5.59 10.35 29.35
C ASP A 580 -5.57 10.22 30.88
N ARG A 581 -4.43 9.83 31.48
CA ARG A 581 -4.24 9.83 32.95
C ARG A 581 -4.17 11.25 33.50
N ILE A 582 -3.42 12.13 32.85
CA ILE A 582 -3.29 13.55 33.22
C ILE A 582 -4.66 14.25 33.11
N ILE A 583 -5.41 14.01 32.04
CA ILE A 583 -6.77 14.53 31.85
C ILE A 583 -7.68 14.07 32.99
N LYS A 584 -7.72 12.77 33.31
CA LYS A 584 -8.53 12.25 34.42
C LYS A 584 -8.13 12.83 35.79
N ALA A 585 -6.84 13.06 36.02
CA ALA A 585 -6.38 13.74 37.23
C ALA A 585 -6.91 15.19 37.27
N HIS A 586 -6.80 15.94 36.18
CA HIS A 586 -7.35 17.29 36.06
C HIS A 586 -8.88 17.35 36.14
N GLU A 587 -9.61 16.38 35.58
CA GLU A 587 -11.06 16.25 35.75
C GLU A 587 -11.44 16.06 37.23
N SER A 588 -10.72 15.18 37.95
CA SER A 588 -10.95 14.96 39.38
C SER A 588 -10.65 16.21 40.23
N GLU A 589 -9.62 16.96 39.87
CA GLU A 589 -9.26 18.21 40.56
C GLU A 589 -10.25 19.35 40.22
N ASN A 590 -10.67 19.48 38.96
CA ASN A 590 -11.72 20.41 38.56
C ASN A 590 -13.04 20.11 39.27
N TYR A 591 -13.40 18.84 39.46
CA TYR A 591 -14.55 18.45 40.26
C TYR A 591 -14.38 18.87 41.73
N ARG A 592 -13.21 18.63 42.33
CA ARG A 592 -12.89 19.05 43.71
C ARG A 592 -12.98 20.57 43.88
N LEU A 593 -12.36 21.34 42.99
CA LEU A 593 -12.41 22.80 42.98
C LEU A 593 -13.85 23.32 42.78
N THR A 594 -14.63 22.69 41.90
CA THR A 594 -16.05 23.04 41.70
C THR A 594 -16.88 22.82 42.96
N GLN A 595 -16.62 21.76 43.74
CA GLN A 595 -17.29 21.54 45.02
C GLN A 595 -16.88 22.58 46.08
N ILE A 596 -15.59 22.95 46.13
CA ILE A 596 -15.10 24.02 47.02
C ILE A 596 -15.74 25.37 46.67
N ILE A 597 -15.84 25.71 45.38
CA ILE A 597 -16.51 26.94 44.91
C ILE A 597 -17.99 26.93 45.32
N LYS A 598 -18.71 25.81 45.12
CA LYS A 598 -20.11 25.67 45.55
C LYS A 598 -20.29 25.83 47.06
N GLN A 599 -19.37 25.29 47.86
CA GLN A 599 -19.38 25.47 49.31
C GLN A 599 -19.14 26.94 49.69
N ALA A 600 -18.11 27.57 49.13
CA ALA A 600 -17.78 28.98 49.37
C ALA A 600 -18.93 29.93 48.96
N ASP A 601 -19.61 29.67 47.83
CA ASP A 601 -20.79 30.46 47.42
C ASP A 601 -21.98 30.27 48.37
N ASN A 602 -22.17 29.09 48.94
CA ASN A 602 -23.22 28.85 49.94
C ASN A 602 -22.89 29.52 51.28
N GLU A 603 -21.64 29.49 51.72
CA GLU A 603 -21.16 30.23 52.89
C GLU A 603 -21.29 31.74 52.70
N ARG A 604 -20.90 32.27 51.53
CA ARG A 604 -21.08 33.67 51.14
C ARG A 604 -22.55 34.09 51.12
N ARG A 605 -23.45 33.26 50.58
CA ARG A 605 -24.91 33.50 50.62
C ARG A 605 -25.46 33.50 52.05
N LYS A 606 -24.93 32.67 52.94
CA LYS A 606 -25.31 32.67 54.36
C LYS A 606 -24.86 33.97 55.03
N GLN A 607 -23.59 34.34 54.88
CA GLN A 607 -23.04 35.60 55.40
C GLN A 607 -23.78 36.83 54.88
N GLN A 608 -24.22 36.85 53.61
CA GLN A 608 -25.04 37.93 53.08
C GLN A 608 -26.38 38.04 53.81
N LYS A 609 -27.08 36.92 54.05
CA LYS A 609 -28.35 36.93 54.81
C LYS A 609 -28.15 37.38 56.26
N ASP A 610 -27.07 36.94 56.90
CA ASP A 610 -26.73 37.33 58.27
C ASP A 610 -26.41 38.85 58.32
N TYR A 611 -25.72 39.39 57.31
CA TYR A 611 -25.50 40.83 57.14
C TYR A 611 -26.79 41.62 56.91
N ASP A 612 -27.65 41.17 55.98
CA ASP A 612 -28.93 41.81 55.68
C ASP A 612 -29.85 41.84 56.92
N ALA A 613 -29.82 40.78 57.74
CA ALA A 613 -30.50 40.73 59.03
C ALA A 613 -29.97 41.80 60.02
N VAL A 614 -28.65 41.88 60.20
CA VAL A 614 -28.02 42.91 61.07
C VAL A 614 -28.30 44.34 60.56
N VAL A 615 -28.34 44.55 59.25
CA VAL A 615 -28.76 45.84 58.67
C VAL A 615 -30.22 46.15 59.01
N SER A 616 -31.12 45.17 58.91
CA SER A 616 -32.53 45.37 59.28
C SER A 616 -32.71 45.65 60.78
N GLU A 617 -31.97 44.98 61.67
CA GLU A 617 -31.94 45.26 63.11
C GLU A 617 -31.41 46.66 63.41
N ARG A 618 -30.30 47.06 62.77
CA ARG A 618 -29.74 48.42 62.87
C ARG A 618 -30.77 49.48 62.46
N ASP A 619 -31.51 49.26 61.38
CA ASP A 619 -32.46 50.24 60.84
C ASP A 619 -33.72 50.33 61.71
N VAL A 620 -34.17 49.22 62.30
CA VAL A 620 -35.23 49.20 63.32
C VAL A 620 -34.78 49.95 64.58
N LEU A 621 -33.58 49.67 65.10
CA LEU A 621 -33.02 50.35 66.27
C LEU A 621 -32.78 51.84 66.01
N GLY A 622 -32.28 52.21 64.83
CA GLY A 622 -32.13 53.60 64.40
C GLY A 622 -33.47 54.33 64.37
N THR A 623 -34.51 53.70 63.82
CA THR A 623 -35.88 54.25 63.83
C THR A 623 -36.43 54.42 65.24
N GLN A 624 -36.17 53.47 66.15
CA GLN A 624 -36.57 53.58 67.56
C GLN A 624 -35.81 54.70 68.27
N LEU A 625 -34.51 54.86 68.01
CA LEU A 625 -33.68 55.91 68.60
C LEU A 625 -34.13 57.31 68.15
N ILE A 626 -34.47 57.49 66.87
CA ILE A 626 -35.04 58.74 66.35
C ILE A 626 -36.34 59.07 67.08
N ARG A 627 -37.29 58.12 67.15
CA ARG A 627 -38.57 58.32 67.88
C ARG A 627 -38.35 58.68 69.35
N ARG A 628 -37.36 58.07 70.01
CA ARG A 628 -37.03 58.37 71.41
C ARG A 628 -36.39 59.75 71.58
N ASN A 629 -35.57 60.19 70.63
CA ASN A 629 -35.04 61.55 70.61
C ASN A 629 -36.16 62.59 70.38
N ASP A 630 -37.12 62.31 69.50
CA ASP A 630 -38.29 63.15 69.26
C ASP A 630 -39.19 63.23 70.53
N GLU A 631 -39.46 62.08 71.17
CA GLU A 631 -40.15 62.02 72.47
C GLU A 631 -39.44 62.87 73.54
N ILE A 632 -38.10 62.78 73.63
CA ILE A 632 -37.29 63.56 74.56
C ILE A 632 -37.35 65.06 74.24
N ALA A 633 -37.28 65.46 72.97
CA ALA A 633 -37.39 66.86 72.54
C ALA A 633 -38.76 67.45 72.92
N LEU A 634 -39.85 66.72 72.67
CA LEU A 634 -41.20 67.11 73.06
C LEU A 634 -41.35 67.23 74.60
N LEU A 635 -40.68 66.36 75.37
CA LEU A 635 -40.66 66.45 76.83
C LEU A 635 -39.88 67.68 77.32
N TYR A 636 -38.75 68.03 76.71
CA TYR A 636 -38.01 69.25 77.05
C TYR A 636 -38.82 70.51 76.74
N GLU A 637 -39.47 70.59 75.58
CA GLU A 637 -40.36 71.70 75.23
C GLU A 637 -41.52 71.81 76.23
N LYS A 638 -42.14 70.69 76.60
CA LYS A 638 -43.19 70.64 77.62
C LYS A 638 -42.72 71.13 78.99
N ILE A 639 -41.53 70.73 79.44
CA ILE A 639 -40.92 71.23 80.69
C ILE A 639 -40.66 72.73 80.60
N GLN A 640 -40.16 73.24 79.47
CA GLN A 640 -39.91 74.66 79.27
C GLN A 640 -41.20 75.49 79.30
N LEU A 641 -42.28 75.00 78.68
CA LEU A 641 -43.60 75.62 78.73
C LEU A 641 -44.20 75.59 80.15
N GLN A 642 -44.03 74.48 80.88
CA GLN A 642 -44.48 74.36 82.27
C GLN A 642 -43.70 75.30 83.20
N ASN A 643 -42.37 75.40 83.06
CA ASN A 643 -41.55 76.35 83.82
C ASN A 643 -41.95 77.79 83.53
N SER A 644 -42.12 78.18 82.25
CA SER A 644 -42.60 79.52 81.90
C SER A 644 -43.99 79.83 82.48
N THR A 645 -44.85 78.82 82.61
CA THR A 645 -46.17 78.94 83.24
C THR A 645 -46.07 79.09 84.76
N LEU A 646 -45.19 78.31 85.41
CA LEU A 646 -44.89 78.41 86.84
C LEU A 646 -44.27 79.76 87.20
N ASP A 647 -43.33 80.27 86.40
CA ASP A 647 -42.71 81.59 86.63
C ASP A 647 -43.75 82.72 86.55
N LYS A 648 -44.62 82.69 85.54
CA LYS A 648 -45.76 83.63 85.43
C LYS A 648 -46.69 83.52 86.64
N GLY A 649 -47.03 82.30 87.06
CA GLY A 649 -47.84 82.05 88.26
C GLY A 649 -47.17 82.52 89.55
N ALA A 650 -45.86 82.37 89.69
CA ALA A 650 -45.08 82.82 90.83
C ALA A 650 -44.99 84.35 90.92
N VAL A 651 -44.88 85.05 89.78
CA VAL A 651 -44.98 86.51 89.70
C VAL A 651 -46.37 86.97 90.12
N GLN A 652 -47.44 86.42 89.53
CA GLN A 652 -48.82 86.77 89.89
C GLN A 652 -49.12 86.48 91.36
N TYR A 653 -48.65 85.37 91.91
CA TYR A 653 -48.81 85.06 93.34
C TYR A 653 -48.07 86.06 94.24
N ARG A 654 -46.87 86.52 93.84
CA ARG A 654 -46.11 87.54 94.56
C ARG A 654 -46.81 88.90 94.54
N GLU A 655 -47.39 89.29 93.41
CA GLU A 655 -48.25 90.49 93.30
C GLU A 655 -49.43 90.41 94.27
N ARG A 656 -50.14 89.26 94.32
CA ARG A 656 -51.25 89.05 95.27
C ARG A 656 -50.82 89.05 96.74
N LEU A 657 -49.61 88.59 97.06
CA LEU A 657 -49.06 88.72 98.41
C LEU A 657 -48.79 90.18 98.80
N GLU A 658 -48.33 91.01 97.86
CA GLU A 658 -48.13 92.43 98.11
C GLU A 658 -49.47 93.18 98.19
N ASP A 659 -50.46 92.86 97.36
CA ASP A 659 -51.85 93.34 97.49
C ASP A 659 -52.39 93.04 98.90
N ILE A 660 -52.26 91.79 99.37
CA ILE A 660 -52.68 91.36 100.72
C ILE A 660 -51.93 92.14 101.81
N LYS A 661 -50.64 92.45 101.61
CA LYS A 661 -49.82 93.23 102.55
C LYS A 661 -50.25 94.70 102.59
N ILE A 662 -50.53 95.32 101.44
CA ILE A 662 -51.10 96.67 101.33
C ILE A 662 -52.48 96.72 102.00
N LEU A 663 -53.36 95.75 101.74
CA LEU A 663 -54.67 95.64 102.38
C LEU A 663 -54.56 95.45 103.90
N LYS A 664 -53.62 94.63 104.39
CA LYS A 664 -53.35 94.48 105.83
C LYS A 664 -52.86 95.78 106.47
N LEU A 665 -52.02 96.55 105.78
CA LEU A 665 -51.60 97.89 106.23
C LEU A 665 -52.81 98.85 106.26
N LYS A 666 -53.65 98.85 105.22
CA LYS A 666 -54.86 99.67 105.16
C LYS A 666 -55.86 99.32 106.27
N ILE A 667 -56.04 98.04 106.58
CA ILE A 667 -56.85 97.57 107.72
C ILE A 667 -56.26 98.07 109.05
N LYS A 668 -54.93 97.98 109.25
CA LYS A 668 -54.28 98.52 110.44
C LYS A 668 -54.48 100.03 110.57
N ASP A 669 -54.35 100.79 109.49
CA ASP A 669 -54.58 102.24 109.49
C ASP A 669 -56.02 102.61 109.76
N LEU A 670 -56.99 101.95 109.11
CA LEU A 670 -58.42 102.14 109.39
C LEU A 670 -58.75 101.77 110.85
N THR A 671 -58.14 100.71 111.39
CA THR A 671 -58.31 100.33 112.80
C THR A 671 -57.72 101.39 113.74
N ARG A 672 -56.55 101.95 113.41
CA ARG A 672 -55.93 103.07 114.16
C ARG A 672 -56.79 104.33 114.11
N GLN A 673 -57.32 104.69 112.94
CA GLN A 673 -58.25 105.80 112.77
C GLN A 673 -59.52 105.59 113.61
N LEU A 674 -60.10 104.38 113.57
CA LEU A 674 -61.27 104.01 114.36
C LEU A 674 -60.97 104.06 115.88
N GLN A 675 -59.80 103.62 116.32
CA GLN A 675 -59.37 103.76 117.73
C GLN A 675 -59.20 105.23 118.14
N VAL A 676 -58.62 106.08 117.29
CA VAL A 676 -58.50 107.53 117.53
C VAL A 676 -59.89 108.16 117.62
N LEU A 677 -60.79 107.87 116.68
CA LEU A 677 -62.18 108.33 116.71
C LEU A 677 -62.93 107.85 117.96
N LYS A 678 -62.74 106.59 118.40
CA LYS A 678 -63.25 106.09 119.68
C LYS A 678 -62.72 106.89 120.87
N LYS A 679 -61.42 107.23 120.91
CA LYS A 679 -60.85 108.12 121.94
C LYS A 679 -61.45 109.53 121.88
N HIS A 680 -61.72 110.07 120.70
CA HIS A 680 -62.45 111.33 120.55
C HIS A 680 -63.88 111.24 121.09
N ILE A 681 -64.60 110.12 120.91
CA ILE A 681 -65.93 109.90 121.52
C ILE A 681 -65.86 109.90 123.06
N PHE A 682 -64.81 109.33 123.66
CA PHE A 682 -64.58 109.45 125.11
C PHE A 682 -64.35 110.91 125.52
N LYS A 683 -63.50 111.65 124.79
CA LYS A 683 -63.32 113.10 125.02
C LYS A 683 -64.62 113.90 124.86
N VAL A 684 -65.52 113.53 123.94
CA VAL A 684 -66.85 114.17 123.84
C VAL A 684 -67.67 113.95 125.10
N ARG A 685 -67.59 112.78 125.77
CA ARG A 685 -68.24 112.56 127.07
C ARG A 685 -67.57 113.30 128.23
N GLU A 686 -66.26 113.56 128.15
CA GLU A 686 -65.55 114.43 129.09
C GLU A 686 -65.94 115.89 128.85
N PHE A 687 -65.88 116.39 127.63
CA PHE A 687 -66.35 117.73 127.27
C PHE A 687 -67.85 117.93 127.51
N GLN A 688 -68.70 116.90 127.40
CA GLN A 688 -70.09 117.00 127.82
C GLN A 688 -70.21 117.13 129.35
N ARG A 689 -69.47 116.32 130.12
CA ARG A 689 -69.41 116.48 131.58
C ARG A 689 -68.86 117.84 131.97
N GLU A 690 -67.74 118.27 131.40
CA GLU A 690 -67.15 119.58 131.59
C GLU A 690 -68.07 120.71 131.13
N ASN A 691 -68.88 120.53 130.08
CA ASN A 691 -69.91 121.50 129.67
C ASN A 691 -71.09 121.53 130.66
N HIS A 692 -71.47 120.40 131.27
CA HIS A 692 -72.44 120.35 132.36
C HIS A 692 -71.86 120.92 133.65
N GLU A 693 -70.58 120.67 133.96
CA GLU A 693 -69.83 121.22 135.08
C GLU A 693 -69.69 122.74 134.92
N LEU A 694 -69.34 123.23 133.73
CA LEU A 694 -69.28 124.66 133.39
C LEU A 694 -70.65 125.31 133.33
N LYS A 695 -71.71 124.61 132.91
CA LYS A 695 -73.10 125.12 133.01
C LYS A 695 -73.56 125.17 134.47
N ARG A 696 -73.18 124.19 135.28
CA ARG A 696 -73.45 124.14 136.72
C ARG A 696 -72.65 125.21 137.44
N GLN A 697 -71.37 125.38 137.15
CA GLN A 697 -70.53 126.47 137.65
C GLN A 697 -71.02 127.82 137.14
N LEU A 698 -71.53 127.94 135.92
CA LEU A 698 -72.16 129.18 135.44
C LEU A 698 -73.49 129.44 136.16
N LEU A 699 -74.25 128.41 136.52
CA LEU A 699 -75.47 128.54 137.33
C LEU A 699 -75.14 128.87 138.79
N GLU A 700 -74.14 128.21 139.36
CA GLU A 700 -73.60 128.45 140.69
C GLU A 700 -73.02 129.86 140.74
N GLU A 701 -72.15 130.28 139.83
CA GLU A 701 -71.62 131.65 139.73
C GLU A 701 -72.69 132.68 139.32
N ARG A 702 -73.81 132.32 138.65
CA ARG A 702 -74.96 133.23 138.49
C ARG A 702 -75.76 133.37 139.78
N ASN A 703 -75.94 132.27 140.53
CA ASN A 703 -76.53 132.26 141.86
C ASN A 703 -75.60 132.93 142.88
N LYS A 704 -74.28 132.87 142.65
CA LYS A 704 -73.23 133.53 143.42
C LYS A 704 -73.10 134.98 143.01
N VAL A 705 -73.38 135.38 141.77
CA VAL A 705 -73.50 136.80 141.40
C VAL A 705 -74.81 137.37 141.93
N LYS A 706 -75.90 136.59 142.02
CA LYS A 706 -77.08 136.98 142.81
C LYS A 706 -76.75 137.10 144.30
N ALA A 707 -76.19 136.06 144.90
CA ALA A 707 -75.80 136.04 146.31
C ALA A 707 -74.71 137.06 146.63
N LEU A 708 -73.78 137.37 145.72
CA LEU A 708 -72.78 138.44 145.83
C LEU A 708 -73.33 139.81 145.41
N SER A 709 -74.53 139.90 144.83
CA SER A 709 -75.29 141.16 144.76
C SER A 709 -76.03 141.39 146.09
N GLU A 710 -76.47 140.32 146.75
CA GLU A 710 -77.06 140.30 148.10
C GLU A 710 -75.97 140.42 149.21
N GLU A 711 -74.74 139.96 148.98
CA GLU A 711 -73.56 140.12 149.85
C GLU A 711 -72.72 141.35 149.46
N LEU A 712 -72.95 141.99 148.29
CA LEU A 712 -72.52 143.37 148.08
C LEU A 712 -73.23 144.34 149.05
N GLN A 713 -74.33 143.90 149.64
CA GLN A 713 -75.01 144.59 150.73
C GLN A 713 -74.33 144.41 152.11
N ASN A 714 -73.31 143.53 152.25
CA ASN A 714 -72.35 143.51 153.37
C ASN A 714 -71.15 142.53 153.10
N PRO A 715 -69.91 143.00 152.92
CA PRO A 715 -68.82 142.16 152.40
C PRO A 715 -67.83 141.61 153.45
N MET A 716 -67.30 140.39 153.23
CA MET A 716 -65.85 140.13 153.43
C MET A 716 -65.32 138.91 152.64
N ASN A 717 -64.07 139.03 152.15
CA ASN A 717 -63.38 138.11 151.23
C ASN A 717 -62.51 137.04 151.95
N VAL A 718 -61.88 136.12 151.17
CA VAL A 718 -60.39 135.99 150.98
C VAL A 718 -59.89 134.53 150.71
N HIS A 719 -59.40 134.28 149.47
CA HIS A 719 -58.24 133.48 148.96
C HIS A 719 -57.81 132.07 149.51
N ARG A 720 -56.78 131.34 148.97
CA ARG A 720 -56.38 130.85 147.60
C ARG A 720 -55.00 130.10 147.61
N TRP A 721 -54.96 128.78 147.33
CA TRP A 721 -53.85 127.92 146.76
C TRP A 721 -52.46 127.67 147.46
N ARG A 722 -51.86 126.46 147.28
CA ARG A 722 -50.39 126.16 147.03
C ARG A 722 -50.14 124.69 146.51
N LYS A 723 -48.87 124.28 146.23
CA LYS A 723 -48.38 123.24 145.26
C LYS A 723 -47.19 122.34 145.78
N LEU A 724 -46.69 121.36 144.97
CA LEU A 724 -45.75 120.22 145.27
C LEU A 724 -44.36 120.24 144.51
N GLU A 725 -43.43 119.30 144.80
CA GLU A 725 -41.99 119.20 144.32
C GLU A 725 -41.49 117.80 143.81
N GLY A 726 -40.29 117.71 143.19
CA GLY A 726 -39.50 116.48 142.80
C GLY A 726 -38.17 116.74 142.01
N SER A 727 -37.21 115.77 141.93
CA SER A 727 -35.83 115.91 141.33
C SER A 727 -35.17 114.60 140.75
N ASP A 728 -34.07 114.70 139.95
CA ASP A 728 -33.39 113.65 139.10
C ASP A 728 -31.85 113.40 139.35
N PRO A 729 -31.21 112.30 138.82
CA PRO A 729 -29.78 111.90 139.01
C PRO A 729 -28.79 112.08 137.81
N THR A 730 -27.50 111.67 137.93
CA THR A 730 -26.32 112.26 137.23
C THR A 730 -25.43 111.35 136.32
N GLN A 731 -24.53 112.00 135.55
CA GLN A 731 -23.81 111.49 134.36
C GLN A 731 -22.85 110.28 134.50
N TYR A 732 -22.35 109.94 135.68
CA TYR A 732 -21.27 108.93 135.83
C TYR A 732 -21.70 107.51 135.37
N GLU A 733 -22.97 107.15 135.61
CA GLU A 733 -23.53 105.84 135.26
C GLU A 733 -23.54 105.56 133.74
N LEU A 734 -23.65 106.61 132.92
CA LEU A 734 -23.65 106.52 131.45
C LEU A 734 -22.27 106.15 130.88
N VAL A 735 -21.19 106.62 131.51
CA VAL A 735 -19.80 106.38 131.05
C VAL A 735 -19.41 104.92 131.28
N LEU A 736 -19.72 104.37 132.46
CA LEU A 736 -19.47 102.97 132.82
C LEU A 736 -20.18 101.98 131.87
N LYS A 737 -21.40 102.31 131.44
CA LYS A 737 -22.17 101.54 130.45
C LYS A 737 -21.48 101.48 129.08
N THR A 738 -20.78 102.55 128.70
CA THR A 738 -20.17 102.68 127.38
C THR A 738 -18.91 101.81 127.26
N GLN A 739 -18.04 101.81 128.28
CA GLN A 739 -16.80 101.02 128.28
C GLN A 739 -17.05 99.50 128.31
N THR A 740 -18.11 99.05 128.99
CA THR A 740 -18.48 97.62 129.03
C THR A 740 -18.97 97.11 127.67
N LEU A 741 -19.64 97.95 126.88
CA LEU A 741 -20.09 97.59 125.53
C LEU A 741 -18.91 97.49 124.55
N GLN A 742 -17.92 98.38 124.62
CA GLN A 742 -16.73 98.34 123.76
C GLN A 742 -15.91 97.06 123.95
N LYS A 743 -15.66 96.62 125.19
CA LYS A 743 -14.93 95.35 125.45
C LYS A 743 -15.66 94.12 124.90
N ARG A 744 -17.01 94.11 124.97
CA ARG A 744 -17.83 93.02 124.43
C ARG A 744 -17.85 92.99 122.90
N LEU A 745 -17.68 94.15 122.24
CA LEU A 745 -17.59 94.23 120.78
C LEU A 745 -16.30 93.58 120.27
N ILE A 746 -15.14 93.93 120.85
CA ILE A 746 -13.81 93.44 120.44
C ILE A 746 -13.74 91.90 120.51
N ALA A 747 -14.18 91.32 121.64
CA ALA A 747 -14.20 89.87 121.81
C ALA A 747 -15.09 89.13 120.78
N LYS A 748 -16.15 89.78 120.27
CA LYS A 748 -17.00 89.19 119.22
C LYS A 748 -16.45 89.38 117.81
N THR A 749 -15.62 90.39 117.55
CA THR A 749 -14.89 90.48 116.28
C THR A 749 -13.79 89.43 116.15
N GLU A 750 -13.10 89.09 117.25
CA GLU A 750 -12.09 88.01 117.26
C GLU A 750 -12.71 86.63 116.98
N GLU A 751 -13.84 86.29 117.61
CA GLU A 751 -14.55 85.02 117.39
C GLU A 751 -15.09 84.85 115.95
N VAL A 752 -15.37 85.96 115.25
CA VAL A 752 -15.76 85.93 113.83
C VAL A 752 -14.54 85.64 112.95
N MET A 753 -13.40 86.30 113.20
CA MET A 753 -12.16 86.06 112.45
C MET A 753 -11.66 84.61 112.55
N GLU A 754 -11.73 83.98 113.74
CA GLU A 754 -11.38 82.56 113.90
C GLU A 754 -12.29 81.64 113.06
N LYS A 755 -13.59 81.94 112.99
CA LYS A 755 -14.54 81.13 112.21
C LYS A 755 -14.36 81.30 110.71
N ASP A 756 -14.07 82.52 110.25
CA ASP A 756 -13.78 82.77 108.84
C ASP A 756 -12.50 82.05 108.38
N LEU A 757 -11.47 81.97 109.23
CA LEU A 757 -10.26 81.19 108.96
C LEU A 757 -10.56 79.69 108.79
N ILE A 758 -11.35 79.11 109.71
CA ILE A 758 -11.79 77.71 109.63
C ILE A 758 -12.61 77.45 108.36
N ILE A 759 -13.47 78.39 107.93
CA ILE A 759 -14.23 78.26 106.69
C ILE A 759 -13.27 78.22 105.47
N GLN A 760 -12.28 79.10 105.41
CA GLN A 760 -11.29 79.09 104.32
C GLN A 760 -10.52 77.77 104.23
N GLU A 761 -10.07 77.20 105.36
CA GLU A 761 -9.41 75.89 105.38
C GLU A 761 -10.33 74.75 104.88
N LYS A 762 -11.62 74.78 105.25
CA LYS A 762 -12.60 73.78 104.80
C LYS A 762 -12.94 73.94 103.31
N GLU A 763 -12.97 75.16 102.78
CA GLU A 763 -13.15 75.40 101.34
C GLU A 763 -11.94 74.96 100.51
N GLU A 764 -10.71 75.24 100.97
CA GLU A 764 -9.46 74.71 100.43
C GLU A 764 -9.48 73.17 100.38
N MET A 765 -9.87 72.52 101.48
CA MET A 765 -9.98 71.06 101.57
C MET A 765 -11.06 70.50 100.62
N ASN A 766 -12.21 71.17 100.50
CA ASN A 766 -13.29 70.78 99.60
C ASN A 766 -12.88 70.92 98.11
N LYS A 767 -12.17 71.99 97.75
CA LYS A 767 -11.57 72.16 96.41
C LYS A 767 -10.58 71.03 96.09
N LYS A 768 -9.69 70.69 97.03
CA LYS A 768 -8.72 69.59 96.87
C LYS A 768 -9.41 68.23 96.73
N LEU A 769 -10.43 67.95 97.54
CA LEU A 769 -11.23 66.71 97.43
C LEU A 769 -12.01 66.63 96.11
N LYS A 770 -12.63 67.72 95.65
CA LYS A 770 -13.30 67.77 94.33
C LYS A 770 -12.32 67.54 93.17
N ALA A 771 -11.10 68.07 93.25
CA ALA A 771 -10.07 67.83 92.24
C ALA A 771 -9.57 66.37 92.20
N ILE A 772 -9.57 65.68 93.36
CA ILE A 772 -9.25 64.25 93.44
C ILE A 772 -10.42 63.40 92.89
N LEU A 773 -11.65 63.72 93.28
CA LEU A 773 -12.87 63.05 92.78
C LEU A 773 -13.02 63.19 91.25
N ALA A 774 -12.76 64.38 90.69
CA ALA A 774 -12.78 64.60 89.24
C ALA A 774 -11.65 63.90 88.48
N ARG A 775 -10.62 63.39 89.19
CA ARG A 775 -9.53 62.57 88.62
C ARG A 775 -9.75 61.07 88.77
N GLN A 776 -10.74 60.63 89.56
CA GLN A 776 -11.08 59.21 89.65
C GLN A 776 -12.08 58.84 88.54
N PRO A 777 -11.83 57.79 87.75
CA PRO A 777 -12.82 57.30 86.80
C PRO A 777 -14.07 56.83 87.56
N GLY A 778 -15.26 57.18 87.07
CA GLY A 778 -16.53 56.72 87.64
C GLY A 778 -16.65 55.20 87.60
N PRO A 779 -17.54 54.59 88.41
CA PRO A 779 -17.63 53.13 88.55
C PRO A 779 -17.85 52.40 87.21
N GLU A 780 -18.66 52.95 86.29
CA GLU A 780 -18.82 52.40 84.93
C GLU A 780 -17.50 52.39 84.13
N VAL A 781 -16.67 53.44 84.25
CA VAL A 781 -15.39 53.53 83.54
C VAL A 781 -14.36 52.56 84.17
N ALA A 782 -14.41 52.36 85.48
CA ALA A 782 -13.59 51.35 86.17
C ALA A 782 -13.99 49.92 85.77
N GLU A 783 -15.28 49.65 85.62
CA GLU A 783 -15.81 48.35 85.19
C GLU A 783 -15.49 48.07 83.71
N GLN A 784 -15.67 49.07 82.83
CA GLN A 784 -15.22 49.01 81.43
C GLN A 784 -13.71 48.80 81.34
N LEU A 785 -12.89 49.49 82.15
CA LEU A 785 -11.44 49.28 82.19
C LEU A 785 -11.09 47.85 82.57
N ASN A 786 -11.81 47.25 83.53
CA ASN A 786 -11.58 45.86 83.95
C ASN A 786 -11.96 44.86 82.84
N ILE A 787 -13.09 45.08 82.14
CA ILE A 787 -13.49 44.30 80.96
C ILE A 787 -12.46 44.44 79.83
N TYR A 788 -11.94 45.64 79.58
CA TYR A 788 -10.87 45.85 78.59
C TYR A 788 -9.56 45.20 79.03
N GLN A 789 -9.18 45.22 80.30
CA GLN A 789 -8.00 44.51 80.81
C GLN A 789 -8.13 42.98 80.69
N GLU A 790 -9.30 42.40 80.99
CA GLU A 790 -9.57 40.98 80.73
C GLU A 790 -9.49 40.66 79.23
N THR A 791 -10.13 41.47 78.40
CA THR A 791 -10.15 41.28 76.94
C THR A 791 -8.75 41.38 76.36
N LEU A 792 -7.95 42.33 76.85
CA LEU A 792 -6.55 42.52 76.46
C LEU A 792 -5.66 41.39 76.97
N ARG A 793 -5.89 40.83 78.18
CA ARG A 793 -5.23 39.60 78.65
C ARG A 793 -5.57 38.39 77.77
N LYS A 794 -6.85 38.18 77.46
CA LYS A 794 -7.34 37.11 76.56
C LYS A 794 -6.71 37.26 75.16
N LYS A 795 -6.66 38.48 74.61
CA LYS A 795 -6.01 38.77 73.32
C LYS A 795 -4.49 38.60 73.37
N ASN A 796 -3.82 38.99 74.45
CA ASN A 796 -2.38 38.82 74.59
C ASN A 796 -2.00 37.33 74.74
N SER A 797 -2.84 36.52 75.40
CA SER A 797 -2.70 35.06 75.43
C SER A 797 -2.93 34.42 74.05
N GLN A 798 -3.92 34.88 73.28
CA GLN A 798 -4.10 34.47 71.88
C GLN A 798 -2.89 34.85 71.01
N ILE A 799 -2.32 36.05 71.19
CA ILE A 799 -1.11 36.51 70.50
C ILE A 799 0.11 35.67 70.91
N GLN A 800 0.24 35.27 72.19
CA GLN A 800 1.29 34.36 72.62
C GLN A 800 1.15 32.96 72.03
N SER A 801 -0.08 32.42 71.93
CA SER A 801 -0.35 31.15 71.22
C SER A 801 0.06 31.26 69.76
N LEU A 802 -0.44 32.28 69.04
CA LEU A 802 -0.12 32.53 67.64
C LEU A 802 1.38 32.80 67.42
N ALA A 803 2.06 33.49 68.32
CA ALA A 803 3.50 33.69 68.26
C ALA A 803 4.28 32.38 68.50
N SER A 804 3.79 31.49 69.36
CA SER A 804 4.38 30.16 69.56
C SER A 804 4.16 29.24 68.35
N GLU A 805 2.97 29.29 67.73
CA GLU A 805 2.67 28.60 66.48
C GLU A 805 3.51 29.15 65.32
N LEU A 806 3.66 30.47 65.22
CA LEU A 806 4.47 31.13 64.20
C LEU A 806 5.97 30.81 64.39
N ASN A 807 6.47 30.80 65.62
CA ASN A 807 7.83 30.34 65.93
C ASN A 807 8.04 28.85 65.60
N PHE A 808 7.04 27.99 65.87
CA PHE A 808 7.06 26.58 65.49
C PHE A 808 7.06 26.40 63.96
N LEU A 809 6.26 27.18 63.23
CA LEU A 809 6.24 27.20 61.78
C LEU A 809 7.57 27.71 61.21
N GLN A 810 8.15 28.79 61.74
CA GLN A 810 9.48 29.25 61.34
C GLN A 810 10.59 28.24 61.65
N TYR A 811 10.49 27.50 62.75
CA TYR A 811 11.41 26.40 63.05
C TYR A 811 11.26 25.25 62.05
N LYS A 812 10.02 24.87 61.70
CA LYS A 812 9.73 23.86 60.70
C LYS A 812 10.20 24.27 59.30
N ASP A 813 10.05 25.53 58.94
CA ASP A 813 10.49 26.08 57.65
C ASP A 813 12.03 26.08 57.56
N LYS A 814 12.73 26.48 58.63
CA LYS A 814 14.20 26.35 58.75
C LYS A 814 14.69 24.89 58.68
N GLN A 815 13.96 23.95 59.29
CA GLN A 815 14.26 22.53 59.15
C GLN A 815 14.07 22.06 57.69
N GLN A 816 13.03 22.51 57.01
CA GLN A 816 12.80 22.20 55.59
C GLN A 816 13.82 22.86 54.66
N GLU A 817 14.31 24.07 54.97
CA GLU A 817 15.45 24.67 54.26
C GLU A 817 16.74 23.88 54.48
N TYR A 818 17.02 23.44 55.72
CA TYR A 818 18.16 22.58 56.01
C TYR A 818 18.07 21.23 55.30
N GLU A 819 16.90 20.59 55.26
CA GLU A 819 16.68 19.36 54.49
C GLU A 819 16.83 19.58 52.99
N LYS A 820 16.29 20.67 52.42
CA LYS A 820 16.50 21.05 51.02
C LYS A 820 17.98 21.24 50.71
N GLU A 821 18.73 21.92 51.58
CA GLU A 821 20.17 22.15 51.38
C GLU A 821 20.99 20.85 51.56
N ARG A 822 20.60 19.97 52.49
CA ARG A 822 21.19 18.64 52.66
C ARG A 822 20.96 17.78 51.41
N LEU A 823 19.72 17.72 50.91
CA LEU A 823 19.37 17.03 49.67
C LEU A 823 20.08 17.65 48.46
N ALA A 824 20.25 18.98 48.40
CA ALA A 824 21.02 19.63 47.35
C ALA A 824 22.52 19.28 47.42
N ARG A 825 23.09 19.15 48.63
CA ARG A 825 24.46 18.65 48.84
C ARG A 825 24.59 17.18 48.44
N GLU A 826 23.68 16.30 48.85
CA GLU A 826 23.62 14.88 48.44
C GLU A 826 23.46 14.75 46.91
N LEU A 827 22.64 15.59 46.27
CA LEU A 827 22.45 15.64 44.83
C LEU A 827 23.70 16.17 44.09
N LYS A 828 24.44 17.11 44.69
CA LYS A 828 25.72 17.61 44.17
C LYS A 828 26.83 16.56 44.32
N GLU A 829 26.86 15.81 45.42
CA GLU A 829 27.79 14.71 45.63
C GLU A 829 27.50 13.51 44.72
N THR A 830 26.24 13.12 44.55
CA THR A 830 25.87 12.06 43.60
C THR A 830 26.15 12.46 42.16
N LYS A 831 25.92 13.73 41.77
CA LYS A 831 26.40 14.27 40.49
C LYS A 831 27.92 14.23 40.37
N LYS A 832 28.66 14.58 41.43
CA LYS A 832 30.14 14.51 41.44
C LYS A 832 30.64 13.06 41.31
N LYS A 833 30.06 12.12 42.06
CA LYS A 833 30.32 10.68 41.97
C LYS A 833 30.00 10.17 40.57
N PHE A 834 28.82 10.45 40.03
CA PHE A 834 28.44 10.06 38.66
C PHE A 834 29.39 10.64 37.59
N LEU A 835 29.78 11.92 37.69
CA LEU A 835 30.75 12.52 36.78
C LEU A 835 32.15 11.90 36.95
N GLN A 836 32.52 11.50 38.15
CA GLN A 836 33.78 10.81 38.42
C GLN A 836 33.77 9.38 37.87
N THR A 837 32.73 8.58 38.12
CA THR A 837 32.56 7.24 37.53
C THR A 837 32.44 7.30 36.01
N LYS A 838 31.80 8.35 35.46
CA LYS A 838 31.76 8.62 34.02
C LYS A 838 33.17 8.95 33.50
N LYS A 839 33.93 9.80 34.20
CA LYS A 839 35.32 10.13 33.83
C LYS A 839 36.23 8.90 33.92
N GLU A 840 36.10 8.08 34.96
CA GLU A 840 36.80 6.81 35.13
C GLU A 840 36.45 5.86 33.99
N PHE A 841 35.16 5.70 33.64
CA PHE A 841 34.73 4.91 32.47
C PHE A 841 35.31 5.43 31.13
N TYR A 842 35.40 6.74 30.92
CA TYR A 842 36.08 7.30 29.74
C TYR A 842 37.59 7.10 29.79
N LEU A 843 38.24 7.18 30.96
CA LEU A 843 39.67 6.90 31.11
C LEU A 843 40.00 5.40 30.96
N GLU A 844 39.10 4.52 31.40
CA GLU A 844 39.17 3.08 31.18
C GLU A 844 39.01 2.77 29.69
N LYS A 845 38.04 3.42 29.03
CA LYS A 845 37.85 3.32 27.57
C LYS A 845 39.02 3.91 26.78
N GLU A 846 39.58 5.05 27.19
CA GLU A 846 40.80 5.61 26.62
C GLU A 846 42.01 4.72 26.89
N ARG A 847 42.09 4.01 28.03
CA ARG A 847 43.13 3.00 28.27
C ARG A 847 42.94 1.77 27.37
N SER A 848 41.72 1.31 27.16
CA SER A 848 41.41 0.25 26.20
C SER A 848 41.75 0.67 24.77
N GLN A 849 41.37 1.89 24.37
CA GLN A 849 41.70 2.43 23.05
C GLN A 849 43.20 2.71 22.89
N ASN A 850 43.91 3.19 23.93
CA ASN A 850 45.37 3.32 23.88
C ASN A 850 46.09 1.96 23.90
N LEU A 851 45.49 0.90 24.47
CA LEU A 851 45.99 -0.48 24.37
C LEU A 851 45.74 -1.07 22.97
N GLU A 852 44.71 -0.62 22.26
CA GLU A 852 44.45 -0.96 20.86
C GLU A 852 45.31 -0.11 19.89
N GLU A 853 45.54 1.17 20.18
CA GLU A 853 46.34 2.11 19.36
C GLU A 853 47.86 1.97 19.60
N SER A 854 48.33 1.50 20.77
CA SER A 854 49.74 1.17 20.99
C SER A 854 50.21 -0.11 20.28
N ALA A 855 49.31 -0.79 19.56
CA ALA A 855 49.66 -1.80 18.55
C ALA A 855 49.94 -1.19 17.16
N SER A 856 49.72 0.11 16.95
CA SER A 856 49.88 0.79 15.66
C SER A 856 50.65 2.12 15.75
N GLU A 857 51.88 2.09 15.22
CA GLU A 857 52.61 3.25 14.68
C GLU A 857 53.17 4.30 15.66
N ASN A 858 54.27 3.92 16.33
CA ASN A 858 55.33 4.87 16.67
C ASN A 858 55.91 5.52 15.39
N PHE A 859 55.47 6.73 15.04
CA PHE A 859 56.27 7.60 14.14
C PHE A 859 56.36 9.05 14.61
N LYS A 860 57.61 9.53 14.58
CA LYS A 860 58.12 10.82 15.06
C LYS A 860 57.41 12.04 14.43
N VAL A 861 57.32 13.16 15.15
CA VAL A 861 58.25 14.34 15.06
C VAL A 861 57.81 15.46 16.03
N THR A 862 58.79 16.25 16.48
CA THR A 862 58.75 17.37 17.45
C THR A 862 58.06 18.67 16.98
N PRO A 863 57.75 19.63 17.89
CA PRO A 863 56.95 20.83 17.62
C PRO A 863 57.82 22.04 17.13
N PRO A 864 57.28 23.25 16.86
CA PRO A 864 57.00 24.22 17.94
C PRO A 864 55.81 25.19 17.75
N GLU A 865 55.59 25.96 18.81
CA GLU A 865 54.81 27.19 19.01
C GLU A 865 54.45 28.08 17.79
N THR A 866 53.25 28.70 17.82
CA THR A 866 53.13 30.18 18.00
C THR A 866 51.68 30.65 18.24
N ARG A 867 51.54 31.88 18.78
CA ARG A 867 50.27 32.56 19.15
C ARG A 867 49.56 33.19 17.95
N ILE A 868 48.22 33.37 18.03
CA ILE A 868 47.38 34.52 17.61
C ILE A 868 45.90 34.10 17.92
N HIS A 869 45.20 34.67 18.92
CA HIS A 869 44.44 35.94 18.96
C HIS A 869 43.06 35.96 18.25
N LEU A 870 42.07 36.56 18.94
CA LEU A 870 40.67 36.85 18.51
C LEU A 870 39.74 35.62 18.41
N GLY A 871 38.44 35.65 18.72
CA GLY A 871 37.54 36.65 19.34
C GLY A 871 36.33 35.88 19.94
N GLY A 872 35.62 36.37 20.96
CA GLY A 872 34.62 37.43 20.84
C GLY A 872 33.21 36.83 20.62
N GLY A 873 32.36 36.79 21.65
CA GLY A 873 31.01 36.21 21.55
C GLY A 873 30.23 36.20 22.87
N PHE A 874 29.55 37.30 23.17
CA PHE A 874 28.59 37.40 24.29
C PHE A 874 27.29 36.63 23.98
N SER A 875 26.66 36.06 25.01
CA SER A 875 25.21 36.19 25.18
C SER A 875 24.84 36.10 26.67
N LEU A 876 24.26 37.17 27.21
CA LEU A 876 23.39 37.07 28.39
C LEU A 876 21.98 36.80 27.88
N SER A 877 21.35 35.73 28.35
CA SER A 877 19.92 35.59 28.70
C SER A 877 19.70 34.21 29.29
#